data_AF-A0A233S3H8-F1
#
_entry.id   AF-A0A233S3H8-F1
#
_cell.length_a   1.000
_cell.length_b   1.000
_cell.length_c   1.000
_cell.angle_alpha   90.00
_cell.angle_beta   90.00
_cell.angle_gamma   90.00
#
_symmetry.space_group_name_H-M   'P 1'
#
loop_
_entity.id
_entity.type
_entity.pdbx_description
1 polymer ?
#
loop_
_entity_poly.entity_id
_entity_poly.type
_entity_poly.pdbx_seq_one_letter_code
_entity_poly.pdbx_strand_id
1 'polypeptide(L)'
;MRISQILDKVDSGDIALPEFQRGYVWTRDQVRGFFQSLYRGYPIGGFLTWSTKAETTQTRGGDFGRDGTVHLLLDGQQRVTTLYGVTRGHLPRFFEGNPSTLTGLHFNLETEAFEFYAPAKMKDNPQWVDVTALLQGGLGSQLLTVTQLAEGDTQVQAVYVERLNRITQIKERDVHIDEVTGEDKTIDVVVEIFNRVNSGGTKLSKGDLALAAICASWPEARPTMNEALASWSAAGFDFKLDWLLRNVNAVLTGEAQFSKLAEVRVPHFQAGLKETIDSVAHVLNTLGGRLGLDHGKVLSGRGAFPVMSRLLHLHGGRFPDALTRDRLFYWYVHSFLWGRHTGATETALNQDLQALDDGGVERLIDVLRRSRGGTLEVRPDDFVGSSMGSRFYPLLYMLTRVHKAQDLGSGVPLRDGMLGRLNSLQVHHIFPKARLREHGYNRAEINAVANFCFLTQDTNLRVGARNPADYLPEITMRAPGALESQWIPMDPELWRVENYPDFLAARRELLSYAANDFLETLHDGPAPVDLVPSTRSALPPTAVAVTEPSAVDEVPGLAALLGELAEAGFAHPELDSEVIDPRSGEAITIAAAYWPHGLQEEVGTPVVLATDTTPAEQEALEASDYRVFHSADALSRYVRNMRDEHTAA
;
A
#
# COMPACT_ATOMS: atom_id res chain seq x y z
N MET A 1 32.40 -16.55 -8.63
CA MET A 1 32.30 -15.62 -9.78
C MET A 1 32.83 -14.27 -9.30
N ARG A 2 33.54 -13.51 -10.14
CA ARG A 2 34.05 -12.19 -9.73
C ARG A 2 32.93 -11.15 -9.74
N ILE A 3 33.03 -10.16 -8.85
CA ILE A 3 32.07 -9.04 -8.81
C ILE A 3 31.98 -8.35 -10.18
N SER A 4 33.10 -8.07 -10.85
CA SER A 4 33.13 -7.49 -12.20
C SER A 4 32.30 -8.29 -13.20
N GLN A 5 32.41 -9.62 -13.19
CA GLN A 5 31.64 -10.51 -14.06
C GLN A 5 30.15 -10.47 -13.78
N ILE A 6 29.74 -10.33 -12.51
CA ILE A 6 28.33 -10.16 -12.15
C ILE A 6 27.81 -8.84 -12.71
N LEU A 7 28.55 -7.74 -12.53
CA LEU A 7 28.15 -6.44 -13.05
C LEU A 7 28.04 -6.44 -14.58
N ASP A 8 28.99 -7.09 -15.27
CA ASP A 8 28.94 -7.25 -16.73
C ASP A 8 27.72 -8.09 -17.18
N LYS A 9 27.36 -9.12 -16.42
CA LYS A 9 26.14 -9.92 -16.66
C LYS A 9 24.83 -9.17 -16.40
N VAL A 10 24.84 -8.22 -15.47
CA VAL A 10 23.71 -7.29 -15.29
C VAL A 10 23.63 -6.32 -16.47
N ASP A 11 24.76 -5.84 -16.97
CA ASP A 11 24.83 -4.97 -18.15
C ASP A 11 24.35 -5.68 -19.43
N SER A 12 24.67 -6.96 -19.61
CA SER A 12 24.21 -7.77 -20.75
C SER A 12 22.76 -8.24 -20.63
N GLY A 13 22.16 -8.17 -19.44
CA GLY A 13 20.83 -8.70 -19.15
C GLY A 13 20.80 -10.22 -18.92
N ASP A 14 21.96 -10.90 -18.84
CA ASP A 14 22.04 -12.33 -18.50
C ASP A 14 21.61 -12.59 -17.05
N ILE A 15 21.95 -11.66 -16.14
CA ILE A 15 21.40 -11.62 -14.79
C ILE A 15 20.33 -10.54 -14.77
N ALA A 16 19.07 -10.97 -14.73
CA ALA A 16 17.97 -10.08 -14.44
C ALA A 16 17.95 -9.86 -12.93
N LEU A 17 18.05 -8.60 -12.52
CA LEU A 17 17.75 -8.17 -11.15
C LEU A 17 16.22 -8.09 -11.06
N PRO A 18 15.56 -9.12 -10.52
CA PRO A 18 14.11 -9.15 -10.45
C PRO A 18 13.70 -7.98 -9.57
N GLU A 19 12.80 -7.13 -10.05
CA GLU A 19 12.22 -6.14 -9.16
C GLU A 19 11.18 -6.81 -8.27
N PHE A 20 11.64 -7.52 -7.24
CA PHE A 20 10.76 -8.09 -6.24
C PHE A 20 10.11 -6.97 -5.45
N GLN A 21 8.88 -6.62 -5.84
CA GLN A 21 7.87 -5.80 -5.15
C GLN A 21 8.27 -4.46 -4.50
N ARG A 22 9.54 -4.06 -4.50
CA ARG A 22 10.04 -2.85 -3.84
C ARG A 22 11.21 -2.25 -4.62
N GLY A 23 11.30 -0.94 -4.52
CA GLY A 23 12.51 -0.23 -4.88
C GLY A 23 13.68 -0.59 -3.96
N TYR A 24 14.80 0.07 -4.18
CA TYR A 24 15.98 0.05 -3.34
C TYR A 24 15.68 0.69 -1.97
N VAL A 25 15.75 -0.11 -0.91
CA VAL A 25 15.40 0.28 0.48
C VAL A 25 16.61 0.50 1.38
N TRP A 26 17.81 0.17 0.91
CA TRP A 26 19.02 0.34 1.72
C TRP A 26 19.30 1.82 2.01
N THR A 27 19.57 2.10 3.28
CA THR A 27 19.99 3.40 3.77
C THR A 27 21.46 3.67 3.46
N ARG A 28 21.87 4.94 3.55
CA ARG A 28 23.29 5.33 3.42
C ARG A 28 24.19 4.61 4.43
N ASP A 29 23.72 4.35 5.64
CA ASP A 29 24.50 3.62 6.64
C ASP A 29 24.73 2.16 6.27
N GLN A 30 23.73 1.49 5.69
CA GLN A 30 23.89 0.13 5.18
C GLN A 30 24.87 0.08 4.00
N VAL A 31 24.80 1.04 3.07
CA VAL A 31 25.76 1.15 1.96
C VAL A 31 27.18 1.35 2.48
N ARG A 32 27.36 2.24 3.46
CA ARG A 32 28.63 2.50 4.12
C ARG A 32 29.19 1.24 4.79
N GLY A 33 28.39 0.56 5.62
CA GLY A 33 28.79 -0.67 6.31
C GLY A 33 29.13 -1.81 5.36
N PHE A 34 28.39 -1.92 4.25
CA PHE A 34 28.64 -2.92 3.22
C PHE A 34 29.99 -2.67 2.50
N PHE A 35 30.29 -1.44 2.09
CA PHE A 35 31.59 -1.10 1.49
C PHE A 35 32.75 -1.24 2.48
N GLN A 36 32.54 -0.92 3.76
CA GLN A 36 33.52 -1.18 4.81
C GLN A 36 33.85 -2.68 4.93
N SER A 37 32.83 -3.54 4.85
CA SER A 37 32.99 -5.01 4.90
C SER A 37 33.74 -5.54 3.69
N LEU A 38 33.41 -5.04 2.49
CA LEU A 38 34.13 -5.35 1.25
C LEU A 38 35.61 -4.99 1.36
N TYR A 39 35.91 -3.77 1.82
CA TYR A 39 37.27 -3.26 2.00
C TYR A 39 38.10 -4.06 3.00
N ARG A 40 37.49 -4.49 4.12
CA ARG A 40 38.15 -5.29 5.17
C ARG A 40 38.27 -6.77 4.83
N GLY A 41 37.75 -7.22 3.70
CA GLY A 41 37.78 -8.64 3.33
C GLY A 41 36.74 -9.50 4.06
N TYR A 42 35.79 -8.90 4.79
CA TYR A 42 34.78 -9.65 5.53
C TYR A 42 33.81 -10.38 4.59
N PRO A 43 33.24 -11.53 5.00
CA PRO A 43 32.21 -12.21 4.23
C PRO A 43 31.01 -11.29 4.00
N ILE A 44 30.52 -11.24 2.76
CA ILE A 44 29.34 -10.43 2.38
C ILE A 44 28.12 -11.29 2.02
N GLY A 45 28.17 -12.58 2.36
CA GLY A 45 27.20 -13.59 1.93
C GLY A 45 27.35 -14.02 0.47
N GLY A 46 26.65 -15.09 0.10
CA GLY A 46 26.52 -15.54 -1.29
C GLY A 46 25.37 -14.84 -2.02
N PHE A 47 25.24 -15.12 -3.31
CA PHE A 47 24.09 -14.76 -4.13
C PHE A 47 23.33 -16.03 -4.51
N LEU A 48 22.01 -15.93 -4.63
CA LEU A 48 21.17 -17.02 -5.11
C LEU A 48 20.57 -16.61 -6.45
N THR A 49 20.75 -17.43 -7.49
CA THR A 49 20.17 -17.18 -8.82
C THR A 49 19.30 -18.35 -9.26
N TRP A 50 18.22 -18.08 -9.98
CA TRP A 50 17.40 -19.10 -10.64
C TRP A 50 17.54 -19.02 -12.15
N SER A 51 17.94 -20.13 -12.75
CA SER A 51 18.09 -20.25 -14.20
C SER A 51 16.77 -20.69 -14.83
N THR A 52 16.20 -19.85 -15.68
CA THR A 52 14.94 -20.14 -16.38
C THR A 52 15.05 -19.85 -17.87
N LYS A 53 14.29 -20.58 -18.70
CA LYS A 53 14.24 -20.33 -20.13
C LYS A 53 13.40 -19.09 -20.38
N ALA A 54 13.97 -18.06 -20.99
CA ALA A 54 13.21 -16.95 -21.53
C ALA A 54 12.67 -17.38 -22.90
N GLU A 55 11.35 -17.28 -23.11
CA GLU A 55 10.81 -17.43 -24.45
C GLU A 55 11.37 -16.30 -25.32
N THR A 56 12.17 -16.67 -26.31
CA THR A 56 12.71 -15.78 -27.33
C THR A 56 11.58 -15.16 -28.14
N THR A 57 11.10 -13.99 -27.75
CA THR A 57 10.45 -13.09 -28.70
C THR A 57 11.54 -12.56 -29.64
N GLN A 58 11.44 -12.93 -30.92
CA GLN A 58 12.22 -12.30 -31.99
C GLN A 58 11.87 -10.81 -32.06
N THR A 59 12.54 -10.01 -31.25
CA THR A 59 12.49 -8.54 -31.31
C THR A 59 13.89 -8.07 -31.64
N ARG A 60 14.03 -7.42 -32.81
CA ARG A 60 15.26 -6.78 -33.25
C ARG A 60 15.77 -5.84 -32.16
N GLY A 61 16.89 -6.17 -31.51
CA GLY A 61 17.69 -5.18 -30.78
C GLY A 61 18.18 -5.51 -29.37
N GLY A 62 18.08 -6.75 -28.87
CA GLY A 62 18.71 -7.13 -27.60
C GLY A 62 19.17 -8.59 -27.62
N ASP A 63 20.49 -8.80 -27.68
CA ASP A 63 21.10 -10.13 -27.55
C ASP A 63 21.06 -10.54 -26.06
N PHE A 64 20.00 -11.25 -25.66
CA PHE A 64 20.07 -12.06 -24.44
C PHE A 64 21.03 -13.25 -24.69
N GLY A 65 21.66 -13.74 -23.62
CA GLY A 65 22.67 -14.81 -23.67
C GLY A 65 22.39 -15.92 -24.68
N ARG A 66 23.47 -16.40 -25.31
CA ARG A 66 23.54 -17.27 -26.52
C ARG A 66 22.63 -18.52 -26.55
N ASP A 67 21.97 -18.89 -25.44
CA ASP A 67 21.13 -20.08 -25.28
C ASP A 67 19.68 -19.80 -24.80
N GLY A 68 19.22 -18.54 -24.73
CA GLY A 68 17.84 -18.21 -24.33
C GLY A 68 17.51 -18.50 -22.86
N THR A 69 18.53 -18.61 -22.00
CA THR A 69 18.37 -18.80 -20.55
C THR A 69 18.68 -17.49 -19.83
N VAL A 70 17.80 -17.08 -18.92
CA VAL A 70 17.94 -15.89 -18.07
C VAL A 70 18.14 -16.34 -16.63
N HIS A 71 19.10 -15.71 -15.94
CA HIS A 71 19.34 -15.94 -14.52
C HIS A 71 18.67 -14.85 -13.69
N LEU A 72 17.62 -15.20 -12.94
CA LEU A 72 16.94 -14.30 -12.02
C LEU A 72 17.69 -14.26 -10.70
N LEU A 73 18.21 -13.11 -10.29
CA LEU A 73 18.85 -12.95 -8.98
C LEU A 73 17.80 -12.98 -7.86
N LEU A 74 17.69 -14.09 -7.15
CA LEU A 74 16.74 -14.25 -6.06
C LEU A 74 17.21 -13.53 -4.78
N ASP A 75 18.43 -13.80 -4.32
CA ASP A 75 18.99 -13.20 -3.11
C ASP A 75 20.21 -12.32 -3.41
N GLY A 76 20.33 -11.24 -2.65
CA GLY A 76 21.42 -10.26 -2.74
C GLY A 76 21.17 -9.14 -3.73
N GLN A 77 19.93 -8.92 -4.14
CA GLN A 77 19.53 -7.80 -5.00
C GLN A 77 20.07 -6.45 -4.50
N GLN A 78 19.80 -6.08 -3.25
CA GLN A 78 20.27 -4.80 -2.68
C GLN A 78 21.81 -4.68 -2.72
N ARG A 79 22.53 -5.78 -2.46
CA ARG A 79 24.00 -5.85 -2.52
C ARG A 79 24.50 -5.64 -3.96
N VAL A 80 23.92 -6.33 -4.94
CA VAL A 80 24.30 -6.18 -6.36
C VAL A 80 23.93 -4.79 -6.88
N THR A 81 22.74 -4.26 -6.57
CA THR A 81 22.34 -2.90 -6.93
C THR A 81 23.28 -1.85 -6.34
N THR A 82 23.71 -2.03 -5.09
CA THR A 82 24.69 -1.15 -4.43
C THR A 82 26.06 -1.21 -5.12
N LEU A 83 26.57 -2.41 -5.38
CA LEU A 83 27.82 -2.61 -6.14
C LEU A 83 27.72 -1.96 -7.51
N TYR A 84 26.61 -2.17 -8.22
CA TYR A 84 26.38 -1.63 -9.56
C TYR A 84 26.38 -0.10 -9.54
N GLY A 85 25.52 0.52 -8.71
CA GLY A 85 25.37 1.98 -8.66
C GLY A 85 26.66 2.70 -8.33
N VAL A 86 27.38 2.24 -7.30
CA VAL A 86 28.65 2.86 -6.86
C VAL A 86 29.79 2.58 -7.85
N THR A 87 29.87 1.37 -8.41
CA THR A 87 30.98 0.99 -9.30
C THR A 87 30.82 1.55 -10.71
N ARG A 88 29.60 1.53 -11.25
CA ARG A 88 29.28 2.04 -12.60
C ARG A 88 29.01 3.54 -12.60
N GLY A 89 28.72 4.15 -11.46
CA GLY A 89 28.45 5.59 -11.33
C GLY A 89 27.12 6.04 -11.94
N HIS A 90 26.30 5.09 -12.38
CA HIS A 90 24.93 5.31 -12.79
C HIS A 90 24.07 4.18 -12.24
N LEU A 91 22.77 4.46 -12.11
CA LEU A 91 21.82 3.50 -11.59
C LEU A 91 21.50 2.42 -12.65
N PRO A 92 21.15 1.19 -12.24
CA PRO A 92 20.53 0.23 -13.13
C PRO A 92 19.27 0.81 -13.80
N ARG A 93 18.91 0.33 -14.99
CA ARG A 93 17.74 0.82 -15.75
C ARG A 93 16.42 0.75 -14.96
N PHE A 94 16.30 -0.20 -14.05
CA PHE A 94 15.14 -0.50 -13.22
C PHE A 94 15.33 -0.07 -11.75
N PHE A 95 16.19 0.92 -11.49
CA PHE A 95 16.34 1.46 -10.14
C PHE A 95 15.14 2.34 -9.76
N GLU A 96 14.39 1.89 -8.76
CA GLU A 96 13.39 2.70 -8.06
C GLU A 96 13.90 2.94 -6.65
N GLY A 97 14.04 4.19 -6.20
CA GLY A 97 14.56 4.50 -4.88
C GLY A 97 15.18 5.88 -4.87
N ASN A 98 15.80 6.27 -3.76
CA ASN A 98 16.48 7.55 -3.67
C ASN A 98 17.89 7.44 -4.30
N PRO A 99 18.18 8.07 -5.45
CA PRO A 99 19.50 7.97 -6.10
C PRO A 99 20.66 8.48 -5.23
N SER A 100 20.35 9.35 -4.26
CA SER A 100 21.35 9.91 -3.35
C SER A 100 21.90 8.92 -2.33
N THR A 101 21.30 7.72 -2.19
CA THR A 101 21.83 6.65 -1.34
C THR A 101 23.00 5.91 -1.99
N LEU A 102 23.16 6.01 -3.31
CA LEU A 102 24.19 5.31 -4.09
C LEU A 102 25.25 6.25 -4.68
N THR A 103 25.10 7.56 -4.50
CA THR A 103 25.99 8.58 -5.08
C THR A 103 26.75 9.35 -4.01
N GLY A 104 27.98 9.73 -4.30
CA GLY A 104 28.82 10.55 -3.41
C GLY A 104 29.43 9.78 -2.24
N LEU A 105 29.66 8.47 -2.37
CA LEU A 105 30.43 7.69 -1.39
C LEU A 105 31.92 8.04 -1.49
N HIS A 106 32.51 8.46 -0.36
CA HIS A 106 33.92 8.82 -0.25
C HIS A 106 34.64 7.93 0.75
N PHE A 107 35.93 7.73 0.54
CA PHE A 107 36.83 7.00 1.43
C PHE A 107 37.93 7.91 1.95
N ASN A 108 38.14 7.93 3.27
CA ASN A 108 39.20 8.69 3.87
C ASN A 108 40.50 7.89 3.94
N LEU A 109 41.55 8.41 3.30
CA LEU A 109 42.84 7.75 3.19
C LEU A 109 43.56 7.56 4.52
N GLU A 110 43.32 8.39 5.53
CA GLU A 110 43.97 8.33 6.84
C GLU A 110 43.27 7.34 7.77
N THR A 111 41.96 7.53 7.93
CA THR A 111 41.12 6.82 8.92
C THR A 111 40.50 5.53 8.41
N GLU A 112 40.58 5.25 7.11
CA GLU A 112 39.97 4.09 6.45
C GLU A 112 38.43 4.03 6.56
N ALA A 113 37.80 5.19 6.77
CA ALA A 113 36.36 5.32 6.91
C ALA A 113 35.69 5.64 5.56
N PHE A 114 34.55 4.99 5.31
CA PHE A 114 33.62 5.39 4.25
C PHE A 114 32.61 6.40 4.80
N GLU A 115 32.35 7.50 4.10
CA GLU A 115 31.28 8.46 4.42
C GLU A 115 30.67 9.02 3.12
N PHE A 116 29.41 9.43 3.18
CA PHE A 116 28.79 10.17 2.08
C PHE A 116 29.23 11.63 2.10
N TYR A 117 29.29 12.24 0.91
CA TYR A 117 29.80 13.59 0.74
C TYR A 117 29.13 14.61 1.67
N ALA A 118 29.95 15.26 2.48
CA ALA A 118 29.55 16.33 3.38
C ALA A 118 30.45 17.56 3.15
N PRO A 119 29.94 18.66 2.56
CA PRO A 119 30.77 19.81 2.19
C PRO A 119 31.61 20.37 3.35
N ALA A 120 31.04 20.41 4.55
CA ALA A 120 31.70 20.92 5.75
C ALA A 120 32.96 20.12 6.15
N LYS A 121 33.04 18.85 5.77
CA LYS A 121 34.19 17.98 6.08
C LYS A 121 35.12 17.76 4.88
N MET A 122 34.59 17.80 3.65
CA MET A 122 35.25 17.19 2.48
C MET A 122 35.64 18.16 1.36
N LYS A 123 35.04 19.35 1.27
CA LYS A 123 35.18 20.24 0.09
C LYS A 123 36.64 20.59 -0.26
N ASP A 124 37.47 20.80 0.76
CA ASP A 124 38.87 21.21 0.62
C ASP A 124 39.84 20.20 1.29
N ASN A 125 39.40 18.96 1.50
CA ASN A 125 40.20 17.91 2.12
C ASN A 125 40.53 16.79 1.12
N PRO A 126 41.74 16.78 0.51
CA PRO A 126 42.13 15.80 -0.48
C PRO A 126 42.27 14.37 0.05
N GLN A 127 42.27 14.16 1.38
CA GLN A 127 42.28 12.83 1.97
C GLN A 127 40.99 12.05 1.71
N TRP A 128 39.90 12.73 1.37
CA TRP A 128 38.64 12.11 0.97
C TRP A 128 38.62 11.85 -0.54
N VAL A 129 38.59 10.57 -0.89
CA VAL A 129 38.62 10.11 -2.27
C VAL A 129 37.24 9.64 -2.68
N ASP A 130 36.73 10.14 -3.80
CA ASP A 130 35.49 9.64 -4.40
C ASP A 130 35.67 8.17 -4.85
N VAL A 131 34.87 7.28 -4.26
CA VAL A 131 34.97 5.84 -4.48
C VAL A 131 34.55 5.46 -5.89
N THR A 132 33.52 6.09 -6.43
CA THR A 132 33.01 5.84 -7.79
C THR A 132 34.06 6.24 -8.82
N ALA A 133 34.63 7.44 -8.69
CA ALA A 133 35.68 7.94 -9.57
C ALA A 133 36.91 7.01 -9.55
N LEU A 134 37.32 6.54 -8.37
CA LEU A 134 38.41 5.58 -8.23
C LEU A 134 38.10 4.22 -8.87
N LEU A 135 36.88 3.70 -8.71
CA LEU A 135 36.50 2.40 -9.27
C LEU A 135 36.39 2.42 -10.81
N GLN A 136 35.98 3.56 -11.38
CA GLN A 136 35.92 3.77 -12.84
C GLN A 136 37.30 4.09 -13.44
N GLY A 137 38.03 5.03 -12.84
CA GLY A 137 39.32 5.52 -13.34
C GLY A 137 40.53 4.67 -12.92
N GLY A 138 40.34 3.75 -11.98
CA GLY A 138 41.40 2.93 -11.40
C GLY A 138 42.39 3.73 -10.55
N LEU A 139 43.40 3.04 -10.02
CA LEU A 139 44.47 3.63 -9.20
C LEU A 139 45.12 4.87 -9.82
N GLY A 140 45.33 4.84 -11.15
CA GLY A 140 45.98 5.92 -11.89
C GLY A 140 45.28 7.27 -11.73
N SER A 141 43.96 7.27 -11.53
CA SER A 141 43.16 8.49 -11.35
C SER A 141 43.50 9.28 -10.07
N GLN A 142 44.13 8.65 -9.07
CA GLN A 142 44.39 9.24 -7.75
C GLN A 142 45.88 9.31 -7.39
N LEU A 143 46.79 8.85 -8.27
CA LEU A 143 48.23 8.81 -7.98
C LEU A 143 48.82 10.20 -7.70
N LEU A 144 48.39 11.22 -8.44
CA LEU A 144 48.87 12.59 -8.24
C LEU A 144 48.43 13.13 -6.87
N THR A 145 47.16 12.92 -6.51
CA THR A 145 46.58 13.32 -5.22
C THR A 145 47.33 12.67 -4.06
N VAL A 146 47.59 11.36 -4.14
CA VAL A 146 48.35 10.63 -3.11
C VAL A 146 49.78 11.15 -2.98
N THR A 147 50.44 11.46 -4.10
CA THR A 147 51.80 12.00 -4.09
C THR A 147 51.86 13.37 -3.42
N GLN A 148 50.85 14.22 -3.64
CA GLN A 148 50.74 15.53 -3.00
C GLN A 148 50.45 15.41 -1.50
N LEU A 149 49.53 14.53 -1.11
CA LEU A 149 49.14 14.29 0.28
C LEU A 149 50.26 13.73 1.15
N ALA A 150 51.13 12.90 0.57
CA ALA A 150 52.23 12.28 1.29
C ALA A 150 53.42 13.24 1.52
N GLU A 151 53.43 14.44 0.92
CA GLU A 151 54.51 15.44 1.04
C GLU A 151 55.94 14.91 0.83
N GLY A 152 56.10 13.83 0.06
CA GLY A 152 57.39 13.17 -0.17
C GLY A 152 57.74 12.05 0.82
N ASP A 153 56.89 11.77 1.81
CA ASP A 153 57.00 10.58 2.66
C ASP A 153 56.63 9.32 1.87
N THR A 154 57.64 8.53 1.53
CA THR A 154 57.49 7.31 0.73
C THR A 154 56.71 6.23 1.48
N GLN A 155 56.73 6.20 2.82
CA GLN A 155 55.97 5.23 3.60
C GLN A 155 54.48 5.57 3.59
N VAL A 156 54.13 6.83 3.84
CA VAL A 156 52.73 7.30 3.78
C VAL A 156 52.17 7.13 2.37
N GLN A 157 52.97 7.47 1.35
CA GLN A 157 52.60 7.27 -0.05
C GLN A 157 52.30 5.79 -0.35
N ALA A 158 53.17 4.87 0.10
CA ALA A 158 52.96 3.44 -0.09
C ALA A 158 51.68 2.94 0.59
N VAL A 159 51.41 3.39 1.83
CA VAL A 159 50.20 3.05 2.59
C VAL A 159 48.95 3.54 1.85
N TYR A 160 48.92 4.78 1.39
CA TYR A 160 47.77 5.32 0.66
C TYR A 160 47.53 4.62 -0.68
N VAL A 161 48.60 4.31 -1.43
CA VAL A 161 48.49 3.52 -2.67
C VAL A 161 47.93 2.13 -2.37
N GLU A 162 48.38 1.48 -1.29
CA GLU A 162 47.87 0.18 -0.87
C GLU A 162 46.38 0.24 -0.50
N ARG A 163 45.97 1.25 0.27
CA ARG A 163 44.57 1.47 0.66
C ARG A 163 43.69 1.70 -0.57
N LEU A 164 44.12 2.53 -1.53
CA LEU A 164 43.40 2.71 -2.79
C LEU A 164 43.33 1.42 -3.62
N ASN A 165 44.43 0.66 -3.66
CA ASN A 165 44.48 -0.59 -4.40
C ASN A 165 43.44 -1.57 -3.85
N ARG A 166 43.34 -1.70 -2.51
CA ARG A 166 42.31 -2.51 -1.86
C ARG A 166 40.89 -2.16 -2.31
N ILE A 167 40.57 -0.88 -2.47
CA ILE A 167 39.25 -0.45 -2.99
C ILE A 167 39.09 -0.89 -4.45
N THR A 168 40.09 -0.69 -5.31
CA THR A 168 39.99 -1.11 -6.71
C THR A 168 39.88 -2.63 -6.89
N GLN A 169 40.45 -3.42 -5.98
CA GLN A 169 40.36 -4.87 -5.96
C GLN A 169 38.99 -5.42 -5.53
N ILE A 170 38.08 -4.57 -5.02
CA ILE A 170 36.70 -4.99 -4.72
C ILE A 170 36.04 -5.64 -5.95
N LYS A 171 36.28 -5.10 -7.16
CA LYS A 171 35.72 -5.65 -8.41
C LYS A 171 36.23 -7.05 -8.74
N GLU A 172 37.44 -7.38 -8.30
CA GLU A 172 38.09 -8.67 -8.59
C GLU A 172 37.80 -9.73 -7.53
N ARG A 173 37.10 -9.35 -6.45
CA ARG A 173 36.74 -10.27 -5.39
C ARG A 173 35.80 -11.36 -5.90
N ASP A 174 36.13 -12.60 -5.57
CA ASP A 174 35.26 -13.75 -5.80
C ASP A 174 34.15 -13.82 -4.77
N VAL A 175 32.94 -14.07 -5.27
CA VAL A 175 31.73 -14.30 -4.49
C VAL A 175 31.11 -15.63 -4.89
N HIS A 176 30.45 -16.26 -3.93
CA HIS A 176 29.73 -17.51 -4.14
C HIS A 176 28.36 -17.22 -4.76
N ILE A 177 27.99 -18.01 -5.77
CA ILE A 177 26.67 -17.95 -6.39
C ILE A 177 26.11 -19.38 -6.35
N ASP A 178 25.01 -19.54 -5.62
CA ASP A 178 24.20 -20.74 -5.65
C ASP A 178 23.20 -20.63 -6.79
N GLU A 179 23.22 -21.60 -7.71
CA GLU A 179 22.32 -21.60 -8.86
C GLU A 179 21.24 -22.68 -8.70
N VAL A 180 19.98 -22.23 -8.63
CA VAL A 180 18.82 -23.10 -8.69
C VAL A 180 18.56 -23.43 -10.16
N THR A 181 18.70 -24.71 -10.52
CA THR A 181 18.51 -25.23 -11.87
C THR A 181 17.78 -26.58 -11.84
N GLY A 182 17.14 -26.96 -12.95
CA GLY A 182 16.43 -28.23 -13.10
C GLY A 182 14.98 -28.04 -13.56
N GLU A 183 14.46 -28.98 -14.35
CA GLU A 183 13.07 -28.93 -14.86
C GLU A 183 12.02 -29.05 -13.73
N ASP A 184 12.41 -29.61 -12.58
CA ASP A 184 11.58 -29.75 -11.39
C ASP A 184 11.52 -28.46 -10.52
N LYS A 185 12.33 -27.44 -10.84
CA LYS A 185 12.37 -26.16 -10.12
C LYS A 185 11.31 -25.20 -10.65
N THR A 186 10.05 -25.54 -10.37
CA THR A 186 8.89 -24.68 -10.65
C THR A 186 8.93 -23.39 -9.84
N ILE A 187 8.12 -22.40 -10.22
CA ILE A 187 7.96 -21.14 -9.47
C ILE A 187 7.67 -21.40 -7.99
N ASP A 188 6.79 -22.37 -7.68
CA ASP A 188 6.43 -22.69 -6.30
C ASP A 188 7.64 -23.17 -5.49
N VAL A 189 8.46 -24.05 -6.07
CA VAL A 189 9.68 -24.56 -5.44
C VAL A 189 10.70 -23.43 -5.25
N VAL A 190 10.83 -22.54 -6.22
CA VAL A 190 11.77 -21.41 -6.16
C VAL A 190 11.36 -20.39 -5.10
N VAL A 191 10.06 -20.04 -5.02
CA VAL A 191 9.51 -19.20 -3.94
C VAL A 191 9.76 -19.84 -2.58
N GLU A 192 9.54 -21.16 -2.45
CA GLU A 192 9.79 -21.86 -1.20
C GLU A 192 11.27 -21.83 -0.80
N ILE A 193 12.17 -22.16 -1.73
CA ILE A 193 13.63 -22.11 -1.50
C ILE A 193 14.02 -20.71 -1.04
N PHE A 194 13.60 -19.67 -1.77
CA PHE A 194 13.93 -18.30 -1.43
C PHE A 194 13.41 -17.93 -0.04
N ASN A 195 12.12 -18.14 0.24
CA ASN A 195 11.52 -17.76 1.53
C ASN A 195 12.11 -18.54 2.71
N ARG A 196 12.61 -19.76 2.46
CA ARG A 196 13.27 -20.58 3.49
C ARG A 196 14.69 -20.11 3.78
N VAL A 197 15.43 -19.70 2.75
CA VAL A 197 16.77 -19.11 2.90
C VAL A 197 16.67 -17.69 3.47
N ASN A 198 15.69 -16.92 3.02
CA ASN A 198 15.45 -15.53 3.42
C ASN A 198 14.44 -15.42 4.59
N SER A 199 14.66 -16.22 5.64
CA SER A 199 13.73 -16.30 6.79
C SER A 199 13.58 -15.00 7.59
N GLY A 200 14.51 -14.07 7.45
CA GLY A 200 14.49 -12.75 8.09
C GLY A 200 14.34 -11.57 7.13
N GLY A 201 14.00 -11.82 5.85
CA GLY A 201 13.82 -10.77 4.84
C GLY A 201 12.43 -10.79 4.21
N THR A 202 12.18 -9.91 3.22
CA THR A 202 10.86 -9.87 2.57
C THR A 202 10.55 -11.17 1.88
N LYS A 203 9.35 -11.68 2.13
CA LYS A 203 8.84 -12.86 1.44
C LYS A 203 8.69 -12.55 -0.04
N LEU A 204 9.33 -13.37 -0.86
CA LEU A 204 9.09 -13.39 -2.29
C LEU A 204 7.70 -13.95 -2.56
N SER A 205 6.88 -13.21 -3.29
CA SER A 205 5.59 -13.71 -3.74
C SER A 205 5.71 -14.41 -5.09
N LYS A 206 4.76 -15.31 -5.38
CA LYS A 206 4.65 -15.92 -6.72
C LYS A 206 4.39 -14.86 -7.81
N GLY A 207 3.68 -13.79 -7.47
CA GLY A 207 3.42 -12.67 -8.36
C GLY A 207 4.70 -11.95 -8.78
N ASP A 208 5.65 -11.80 -7.85
CA ASP A 208 6.91 -11.12 -8.16
C ASP A 208 7.79 -11.90 -9.12
N LEU A 209 7.85 -13.23 -8.98
CA LEU A 209 8.55 -14.07 -9.95
C LEU A 209 7.87 -14.07 -11.31
N ALA A 210 6.54 -14.10 -11.35
CA ALA A 210 5.79 -14.02 -12.60
C ALA A 210 6.05 -12.68 -13.31
N LEU A 211 6.00 -11.56 -12.58
CA LEU A 211 6.32 -10.25 -13.13
C LEU A 211 7.78 -10.14 -13.56
N ALA A 212 8.72 -10.69 -12.80
CA ALA A 212 10.13 -10.68 -13.15
C ALA A 212 10.42 -11.45 -14.45
N ALA A 213 9.77 -12.60 -14.64
CA ALA A 213 9.85 -13.35 -15.90
C ALA A 213 9.30 -12.53 -17.08
N ILE A 214 8.19 -11.82 -16.88
CA ILE A 214 7.64 -10.91 -17.90
C ILE A 214 8.60 -9.75 -18.19
N CYS A 215 9.17 -9.12 -17.15
CA CYS A 215 10.08 -7.98 -17.30
C CYS A 215 11.40 -8.35 -17.97
N ALA A 216 11.86 -9.60 -17.82
CA ALA A 216 13.03 -10.10 -18.53
C ALA A 216 12.84 -10.03 -20.06
N SER A 217 11.63 -10.36 -20.55
CA SER A 217 11.30 -10.32 -21.97
C SER A 217 10.66 -9.00 -22.43
N TRP A 218 10.07 -8.24 -21.52
CA TRP A 218 9.44 -6.93 -21.76
C TRP A 218 9.80 -5.93 -20.64
N PRO A 219 10.96 -5.26 -20.74
CA PRO A 219 11.45 -4.34 -19.70
C PRO A 219 10.48 -3.19 -19.36
N GLU A 220 9.62 -2.78 -20.30
CA GLU A 220 8.66 -1.70 -20.10
C GLU A 220 7.38 -2.12 -19.35
N ALA A 221 7.22 -3.41 -19.01
CA ALA A 221 6.04 -3.93 -18.32
C ALA A 221 5.75 -3.19 -17.01
N ARG A 222 6.73 -3.11 -16.11
CA ARG A 222 6.56 -2.42 -14.82
C ARG A 222 6.45 -0.91 -14.96
N PRO A 223 7.29 -0.19 -15.75
CA PRO A 223 7.07 1.23 -16.01
C PRO A 223 5.65 1.55 -16.48
N THR A 224 5.08 0.73 -17.36
CA THR A 224 3.68 0.87 -17.83
C THR A 224 2.68 0.70 -16.68
N MET A 225 2.87 -0.30 -15.82
CA MET A 225 2.03 -0.51 -14.64
C MET A 225 2.13 0.66 -13.65
N ASN A 226 3.34 1.15 -13.38
CA ASN A 226 3.57 2.28 -12.48
C ASN A 226 2.97 3.58 -13.02
N GLU A 227 3.00 3.82 -14.33
CA GLU A 227 2.33 4.95 -14.95
C GLU A 227 0.82 4.90 -14.72
N ALA A 228 0.20 3.72 -14.88
CA ALA A 228 -1.22 3.53 -14.57
C ALA A 228 -1.52 3.79 -13.08
N LEU A 229 -0.72 3.22 -12.17
CA LEU A 229 -0.85 3.45 -10.72
C LEU A 229 -0.71 4.93 -10.35
N ALA A 230 0.27 5.63 -10.93
CA ALA A 230 0.48 7.07 -10.73
C ALA A 230 -0.70 7.89 -11.26
N SER A 231 -1.29 7.50 -12.39
CA SER A 231 -2.47 8.17 -12.94
C SER A 231 -3.69 8.04 -12.02
N TRP A 232 -3.89 6.86 -11.40
CA TRP A 232 -4.97 6.63 -10.43
C TRP A 232 -4.69 7.35 -9.12
N SER A 233 -3.45 7.37 -8.64
CA SER A 233 -3.06 8.11 -7.43
C SER A 233 -3.30 9.62 -7.61
N ALA A 234 -2.98 10.18 -8.78
CA ALA A 234 -3.31 11.56 -9.13
C ALA A 234 -4.83 11.83 -9.19
N ALA A 235 -5.62 10.81 -9.51
CA ALA A 235 -7.09 10.84 -9.43
C ALA A 235 -7.65 10.56 -8.03
N GLY A 236 -6.80 10.41 -7.01
CA GLY A 236 -7.18 10.18 -5.62
C GLY A 236 -7.37 8.71 -5.23
N PHE A 237 -6.88 7.76 -6.03
CA PHE A 237 -6.95 6.32 -5.78
C PHE A 237 -5.56 5.68 -5.71
N ASP A 238 -5.16 5.24 -4.53
CA ASP A 238 -3.87 4.58 -4.33
C ASP A 238 -4.00 3.05 -4.39
N PHE A 239 -3.19 2.42 -5.25
CA PHE A 239 -3.12 0.98 -5.44
C PHE A 239 -1.66 0.50 -5.43
N LYS A 240 -1.46 -0.80 -5.16
CA LYS A 240 -0.15 -1.44 -5.18
C LYS A 240 0.08 -2.19 -6.49
N LEU A 241 1.34 -2.41 -6.86
CA LEU A 241 1.73 -3.16 -8.06
C LEU A 241 1.18 -4.60 -8.05
N ASP A 242 1.29 -5.31 -6.93
CA ASP A 242 0.71 -6.65 -6.74
C ASP A 242 -0.80 -6.69 -7.00
N TRP A 243 -1.51 -5.63 -6.57
CA TRP A 243 -2.95 -5.52 -6.80
C TRP A 243 -3.27 -5.40 -8.30
N LEU A 244 -2.52 -4.58 -9.04
CA LEU A 244 -2.71 -4.45 -10.48
C LEU A 244 -2.36 -5.76 -11.19
N LEU A 245 -1.26 -6.41 -10.80
CA LEU A 245 -0.87 -7.70 -11.36
C LEU A 245 -1.95 -8.76 -11.13
N ARG A 246 -2.60 -8.77 -9.97
CA ARG A 246 -3.71 -9.69 -9.66
C ARG A 246 -4.94 -9.43 -10.53
N ASN A 247 -5.23 -8.17 -10.88
CA ASN A 247 -6.28 -7.85 -11.85
C ASN A 247 -5.91 -8.36 -13.25
N VAL A 248 -4.67 -8.17 -13.69
CA VAL A 248 -4.19 -8.68 -14.99
C VAL A 248 -4.26 -10.20 -15.04
N ASN A 249 -3.86 -10.88 -13.95
CA ASN A 249 -3.97 -12.33 -13.85
C ASN A 249 -5.41 -12.80 -13.99
N ALA A 250 -6.33 -12.23 -13.21
CA ALA A 250 -7.75 -12.60 -13.27
C ALA A 250 -8.35 -12.39 -14.66
N VAL A 251 -8.01 -11.28 -15.33
CA VAL A 251 -8.46 -10.99 -16.70
C VAL A 251 -7.96 -12.05 -17.68
N LEU A 252 -6.66 -12.36 -17.65
CA LEU A 252 -6.00 -13.24 -18.62
C LEU A 252 -6.27 -14.72 -18.39
N THR A 253 -6.29 -15.17 -17.14
CA THR A 253 -6.31 -16.59 -16.79
C THR A 253 -7.64 -17.05 -16.21
N GLY A 254 -8.47 -16.13 -15.70
CA GLY A 254 -9.66 -16.48 -14.92
C GLY A 254 -9.32 -17.04 -13.53
N GLU A 255 -8.05 -17.01 -13.11
CA GLU A 255 -7.59 -17.53 -11.82
C GLU A 255 -6.87 -16.47 -10.98
N ALA A 256 -6.91 -16.65 -9.66
CA ALA A 256 -6.19 -15.82 -8.70
C ALA A 256 -4.71 -16.24 -8.55
N GLN A 257 -4.37 -17.50 -8.86
CA GLN A 257 -3.03 -18.06 -8.69
C GLN A 257 -2.05 -17.47 -9.72
N PHE A 258 -0.98 -16.82 -9.25
CA PHE A 258 0.03 -16.20 -10.13
C PHE A 258 0.89 -17.20 -10.91
N SER A 259 0.92 -18.48 -10.52
CA SER A 259 1.63 -19.53 -11.27
C SER A 259 1.11 -19.63 -12.71
N LYS A 260 -0.19 -19.38 -12.94
CA LYS A 260 -0.79 -19.36 -14.29
C LYS A 260 -0.34 -18.17 -15.12
N LEU A 261 -0.03 -17.05 -14.49
CA LEU A 261 0.44 -15.86 -15.20
C LEU A 261 1.81 -16.09 -15.86
N ALA A 262 2.66 -16.93 -15.27
CA ALA A 262 3.98 -17.24 -15.82
C ALA A 262 3.92 -18.06 -17.12
N GLU A 263 2.80 -18.73 -17.39
CA GLU A 263 2.56 -19.43 -18.65
C GLU A 263 2.10 -18.48 -19.76
N VAL A 264 1.82 -17.21 -19.44
CA VAL A 264 1.29 -16.23 -20.39
C VAL A 264 2.41 -15.60 -21.21
N ARG A 265 2.27 -15.68 -22.54
CA ARG A 265 3.20 -15.05 -23.48
C ARG A 265 3.12 -13.52 -23.41
N VAL A 266 4.28 -12.86 -23.52
CA VAL A 266 4.43 -11.39 -23.43
C VAL A 266 3.42 -10.59 -24.26
N PRO A 267 3.16 -10.88 -25.56
CA PRO A 267 2.20 -10.10 -26.34
C PRO A 267 0.77 -10.21 -25.80
N HIS A 268 0.42 -11.35 -25.20
CA HIS A 268 -0.88 -11.53 -24.57
C HIS A 268 -0.96 -10.78 -23.24
N PHE A 269 0.12 -10.79 -22.45
CA PHE A 269 0.23 -9.98 -21.25
C PHE A 269 0.12 -8.47 -21.54
N GLN A 270 0.80 -7.97 -22.58
CA GLN A 270 0.70 -6.58 -23.01
C GLN A 270 -0.75 -6.16 -23.33
N ALA A 271 -1.45 -6.98 -24.11
CA ALA A 271 -2.85 -6.74 -24.44
C ALA A 271 -3.76 -6.78 -23.21
N GLY A 272 -3.59 -7.80 -22.36
CA GLY A 272 -4.36 -7.95 -21.12
C GLY A 272 -4.11 -6.86 -20.10
N LEU A 273 -2.87 -6.37 -19.97
CA LEU A 273 -2.53 -5.24 -19.12
C LEU A 273 -3.27 -3.98 -19.57
N LYS A 274 -3.26 -3.68 -20.88
CA LYS A 274 -4.00 -2.55 -21.43
C LYS A 274 -5.50 -2.66 -21.14
N GLU A 275 -6.09 -3.81 -21.43
CA GLU A 275 -7.50 -4.06 -21.17
C GLU A 275 -7.87 -3.96 -19.68
N THR A 276 -6.97 -4.41 -18.80
CA THR A 276 -7.12 -4.32 -17.35
C THR A 276 -7.12 -2.87 -16.89
N ILE A 277 -6.19 -2.04 -17.38
CA ILE A 277 -6.12 -0.61 -17.07
C ILE A 277 -7.43 0.08 -17.48
N ASP A 278 -7.91 -0.18 -18.69
CA ASP A 278 -9.17 0.37 -19.21
C ASP A 278 -10.37 -0.12 -18.35
N SER A 279 -10.40 -1.39 -17.98
CA SER A 279 -11.46 -1.99 -17.16
C SER A 279 -11.50 -1.40 -15.74
N VAL A 280 -10.35 -1.27 -15.09
CA VAL A 280 -10.23 -0.65 -13.76
C VAL A 280 -10.70 0.80 -13.81
N ALA A 281 -10.26 1.59 -14.80
CA ALA A 281 -10.72 2.96 -14.97
C ALA A 281 -12.23 3.03 -15.21
N HIS A 282 -12.80 2.11 -15.99
CA HIS A 282 -14.24 2.05 -16.22
C HIS A 282 -15.02 1.73 -14.93
N VAL A 283 -14.55 0.76 -14.14
CA VAL A 283 -15.13 0.39 -12.85
C VAL A 283 -15.07 1.57 -11.87
N LEU A 284 -13.92 2.22 -11.71
CA LEU A 284 -13.76 3.37 -10.81
C LEU A 284 -14.74 4.51 -11.14
N ASN A 285 -14.83 4.89 -12.42
CA ASN A 285 -15.76 5.91 -12.88
C ASN A 285 -17.23 5.52 -12.61
N THR A 286 -17.54 4.24 -12.79
CA THR A 286 -18.91 3.75 -12.61
C THR A 286 -19.29 3.62 -11.14
N LEU A 287 -18.37 3.22 -10.26
CA LEU A 287 -18.54 3.24 -8.80
C LEU A 287 -18.74 4.68 -8.30
N GLY A 288 -17.91 5.63 -8.74
CA GLY A 288 -18.06 7.04 -8.41
C GLY A 288 -19.40 7.62 -8.88
N GLY A 289 -19.83 7.30 -10.10
CA GLY A 289 -21.09 7.79 -10.66
C GLY A 289 -22.36 7.15 -10.07
N ARG A 290 -22.35 5.84 -9.78
CA ARG A 290 -23.53 5.08 -9.34
C ARG A 290 -23.68 4.96 -7.83
N LEU A 291 -22.56 4.82 -7.11
CA LEU A 291 -22.49 4.64 -5.66
C LEU A 291 -21.92 5.88 -4.94
N GLY A 292 -21.38 6.84 -5.67
CA GLY A 292 -20.71 8.00 -5.07
C GLY A 292 -19.32 7.69 -4.51
N LEU A 293 -18.78 6.47 -4.67
CA LEU A 293 -17.46 6.07 -4.17
C LEU A 293 -16.35 6.64 -5.07
N ASP A 294 -16.01 7.90 -4.82
CA ASP A 294 -15.30 8.79 -5.76
C ASP A 294 -13.82 9.03 -5.44
N HIS A 295 -13.29 8.44 -4.36
CA HIS A 295 -11.88 8.56 -3.98
C HIS A 295 -11.42 7.41 -3.06
N GLY A 296 -10.10 7.27 -2.89
CA GLY A 296 -9.45 6.15 -2.23
C GLY A 296 -9.80 5.93 -0.76
N LYS A 297 -10.23 6.97 -0.02
CA LYS A 297 -10.61 6.86 1.40
C LYS A 297 -11.98 6.20 1.62
N VAL A 298 -12.84 6.22 0.61
CA VAL A 298 -14.18 5.60 0.65
C VAL A 298 -14.27 4.38 -0.28
N LEU A 299 -13.22 4.13 -1.08
CA LEU A 299 -13.12 2.94 -1.91
C LEU A 299 -12.58 1.75 -1.12
N SER A 300 -13.48 1.04 -0.45
CA SER A 300 -13.18 -0.21 0.26
C SER A 300 -13.23 -1.43 -0.69
N GLY A 301 -12.86 -2.62 -0.20
CA GLY A 301 -13.02 -3.86 -0.97
C GLY A 301 -12.16 -3.95 -2.22
N ARG A 302 -10.96 -3.36 -2.23
CA ARG A 302 -10.05 -3.36 -3.40
C ARG A 302 -9.82 -4.78 -3.95
N GLY A 303 -9.87 -5.81 -3.10
CA GLY A 303 -9.75 -7.23 -3.50
C GLY A 303 -10.85 -7.76 -4.41
N ALA A 304 -11.97 -7.06 -4.57
CA ALA A 304 -13.07 -7.45 -5.47
C ALA A 304 -12.83 -7.02 -6.94
N PHE A 305 -11.90 -6.08 -7.18
CA PHE A 305 -11.63 -5.55 -8.52
C PHE A 305 -11.21 -6.60 -9.55
N PRO A 306 -10.40 -7.63 -9.23
CA PRO A 306 -10.05 -8.64 -10.23
C PRO A 306 -11.28 -9.38 -10.77
N VAL A 307 -12.31 -9.61 -9.95
CA VAL A 307 -13.60 -10.20 -10.38
C VAL A 307 -14.37 -9.23 -11.28
N MET A 308 -14.44 -7.95 -10.90
CA MET A 308 -15.12 -6.93 -11.70
C MET A 308 -14.43 -6.72 -13.06
N SER A 309 -13.10 -6.68 -13.08
CA SER A 309 -12.28 -6.59 -14.29
C SER A 309 -12.47 -7.82 -15.18
N ARG A 310 -12.54 -9.03 -14.60
CA ARG A 310 -12.85 -10.27 -15.34
C ARG A 310 -14.23 -10.24 -15.97
N LEU A 311 -15.27 -9.77 -15.27
CA LEU A 311 -16.60 -9.60 -15.86
C LEU A 311 -16.55 -8.68 -17.09
N LEU A 312 -15.89 -7.52 -16.98
CA LEU A 312 -15.75 -6.60 -18.11
C LEU A 312 -15.02 -7.26 -19.28
N HIS A 313 -13.94 -8.00 -19.01
CA HIS A 313 -13.20 -8.74 -20.04
C HIS A 313 -14.09 -9.74 -20.81
N LEU A 314 -14.87 -10.55 -20.09
CA LEU A 314 -15.81 -11.51 -20.69
C LEU A 314 -16.87 -10.85 -21.60
N HIS A 315 -17.06 -9.53 -21.44
CA HIS A 315 -18.07 -8.74 -22.16
C HIS A 315 -17.46 -7.59 -22.97
N GLY A 316 -16.21 -7.73 -23.42
CA GLY A 316 -15.56 -6.80 -24.36
C GLY A 316 -15.26 -5.43 -23.74
N GLY A 317 -14.89 -5.40 -22.47
CA GLY A 317 -14.52 -4.20 -21.71
C GLY A 317 -15.71 -3.37 -21.21
N ARG A 318 -16.92 -3.94 -21.17
CA ARG A 318 -18.16 -3.24 -20.80
C ARG A 318 -19.04 -4.09 -19.89
N PHE A 319 -19.88 -3.43 -19.11
CA PHE A 319 -20.98 -4.13 -18.43
C PHE A 319 -21.99 -4.66 -19.47
N PRO A 320 -22.53 -5.89 -19.31
CA PRO A 320 -23.53 -6.44 -20.22
C PRO A 320 -24.78 -5.56 -20.33
N ASP A 321 -25.26 -5.11 -19.17
CA ASP A 321 -26.44 -4.28 -19.02
C ASP A 321 -26.42 -3.60 -17.63
N ALA A 322 -27.38 -2.70 -17.39
CA ALA A 322 -27.45 -1.92 -16.16
C ALA A 322 -27.83 -2.77 -14.92
N LEU A 323 -28.63 -3.82 -15.08
CA LEU A 323 -29.04 -4.69 -13.97
C LEU A 323 -27.88 -5.58 -13.55
N THR A 324 -27.16 -6.18 -14.50
CA THR A 324 -25.94 -6.95 -14.23
C THR A 324 -24.88 -6.11 -13.53
N ARG A 325 -24.70 -4.84 -13.94
CA ARG A 325 -23.83 -3.87 -13.25
C ARG A 325 -24.31 -3.63 -11.81
N ASP A 326 -25.58 -3.33 -11.61
CA ASP A 326 -26.11 -2.99 -10.28
C ASP A 326 -26.04 -4.19 -9.33
N ARG A 327 -26.29 -5.41 -9.82
CA ARG A 327 -26.09 -6.66 -9.06
C ARG A 327 -24.62 -6.92 -8.73
N LEU A 328 -23.70 -6.58 -9.64
CA LEU A 328 -22.27 -6.67 -9.34
C LEU A 328 -21.90 -5.69 -8.22
N PHE A 329 -22.49 -4.49 -8.22
CA PHE A 329 -22.30 -3.51 -7.16
C PHE A 329 -22.92 -3.94 -5.84
N TYR A 330 -24.08 -4.60 -5.85
CA TYR A 330 -24.64 -5.25 -4.68
C TYR A 330 -23.65 -6.27 -4.09
N TRP A 331 -23.11 -7.16 -4.93
CA TRP A 331 -22.09 -8.11 -4.51
C TRP A 331 -20.81 -7.44 -4.00
N TYR A 332 -20.32 -6.39 -4.69
CA TYR A 332 -19.14 -5.63 -4.30
C TYR A 332 -19.31 -4.97 -2.93
N VAL A 333 -20.47 -4.35 -2.68
CA VAL A 333 -20.77 -3.71 -1.39
C VAL A 333 -20.75 -4.75 -0.28
N HIS A 334 -21.47 -5.86 -0.42
CA HIS A 334 -21.45 -6.91 0.58
C HIS A 334 -20.06 -7.56 0.73
N SER A 335 -19.27 -7.64 -0.33
CA SER A 335 -17.91 -8.19 -0.25
C SER A 335 -17.02 -7.37 0.70
N PHE A 336 -17.12 -6.03 0.68
CA PHE A 336 -16.32 -5.21 1.58
C PHE A 336 -16.92 -5.08 2.99
N LEU A 337 -18.25 -5.04 3.13
CA LEU A 337 -18.91 -5.00 4.44
C LEU A 337 -18.49 -6.20 5.29
N TRP A 338 -18.36 -7.36 4.66
CA TRP A 338 -18.05 -8.61 5.33
C TRP A 338 -16.59 -9.04 5.19
N GLY A 339 -15.72 -8.15 4.70
CA GLY A 339 -14.28 -8.40 4.61
C GLY A 339 -13.89 -9.63 3.80
N ARG A 340 -14.67 -9.99 2.77
CA ARG A 340 -14.51 -11.23 1.98
C ARG A 340 -13.08 -11.49 1.50
N HIS A 341 -12.36 -10.42 1.16
CA HIS A 341 -11.01 -10.48 0.59
C HIS A 341 -9.90 -10.05 1.55
N THR A 342 -10.16 -9.96 2.87
CA THR A 342 -9.19 -9.44 3.87
C THR A 342 -8.29 -10.50 4.51
N GLY A 343 -8.70 -11.78 4.53
CA GLY A 343 -7.89 -12.89 5.06
C GLY A 343 -7.34 -13.80 3.96
N ALA A 344 -8.07 -14.87 3.62
CA ALA A 344 -7.71 -15.81 2.55
C ALA A 344 -8.04 -15.26 1.15
N THR A 345 -7.44 -14.12 0.79
CA THR A 345 -7.74 -13.37 -0.44
C THR A 345 -7.68 -14.24 -1.69
N GLU A 346 -6.66 -15.08 -1.83
CA GLU A 346 -6.48 -15.92 -3.03
C GLU A 346 -7.55 -17.01 -3.15
N THR A 347 -7.89 -17.68 -2.05
CA THR A 347 -8.95 -18.69 -2.02
C THR A 347 -10.31 -18.09 -2.29
N ALA A 348 -10.65 -16.97 -1.63
CA ALA A 348 -11.91 -16.26 -1.85
C ALA A 348 -12.02 -15.77 -3.30
N LEU A 349 -10.93 -15.21 -3.83
CA LEU A 349 -10.89 -14.69 -5.19
C LEU A 349 -11.05 -15.81 -6.23
N ASN A 350 -10.39 -16.96 -6.05
CA ASN A 350 -10.59 -18.12 -6.93
C ASN A 350 -12.04 -18.63 -6.91
N GLN A 351 -12.66 -18.70 -5.73
CA GLN A 351 -14.08 -19.08 -5.63
C GLN A 351 -14.98 -18.09 -6.36
N ASP A 352 -14.71 -16.79 -6.24
CA ASP A 352 -15.47 -15.74 -6.91
C ASP A 352 -15.29 -15.78 -8.43
N LEU A 353 -14.06 -15.89 -8.92
CA LEU A 353 -13.77 -16.00 -10.35
C LEU A 353 -14.43 -17.25 -10.96
N GLN A 354 -14.35 -18.40 -10.28
CA GLN A 354 -15.03 -19.61 -10.71
C GLN A 354 -16.56 -19.45 -10.70
N ALA A 355 -17.13 -18.83 -9.66
CA ALA A 355 -18.56 -18.57 -9.59
C ALA A 355 -19.04 -17.64 -10.71
N LEU A 356 -18.25 -16.61 -11.03
CA LEU A 356 -18.50 -15.70 -12.14
C LEU A 356 -18.47 -16.44 -13.48
N ASP A 357 -17.45 -17.26 -13.74
CA ASP A 357 -17.31 -18.02 -14.99
C ASP A 357 -18.41 -19.09 -15.13
N ASP A 358 -18.84 -19.73 -14.03
CA ASP A 358 -19.87 -20.79 -14.03
C ASP A 358 -21.31 -20.27 -14.19
N GLY A 359 -21.61 -19.08 -13.67
CA GLY A 359 -23.00 -18.64 -13.50
C GLY A 359 -23.21 -17.13 -13.37
N GLY A 360 -22.20 -16.33 -13.70
CA GLY A 360 -22.28 -14.88 -13.70
C GLY A 360 -22.47 -14.28 -12.30
N VAL A 361 -23.00 -13.06 -12.28
CA VAL A 361 -23.15 -12.26 -11.06
C VAL A 361 -24.14 -12.88 -10.05
N GLU A 362 -25.18 -13.59 -10.51
CA GLU A 362 -26.11 -14.29 -9.60
C GLU A 362 -25.38 -15.31 -8.74
N ARG A 363 -24.51 -16.10 -9.38
CA ARG A 363 -23.77 -17.15 -8.67
C ARG A 363 -22.74 -16.55 -7.70
N LEU A 364 -22.14 -15.40 -8.03
CA LEU A 364 -21.32 -14.64 -7.08
C LEU A 364 -22.10 -14.27 -5.82
N ILE A 365 -23.32 -13.73 -5.99
CA ILE A 365 -24.20 -13.35 -4.89
C ILE A 365 -24.59 -14.58 -4.06
N ASP A 366 -24.94 -15.70 -4.70
CA ASP A 366 -25.32 -16.94 -4.00
C ASP A 366 -24.17 -17.56 -3.22
N VAL A 367 -22.94 -17.52 -3.74
CA VAL A 367 -21.74 -17.96 -3.00
C VAL A 367 -21.51 -17.07 -1.78
N LEU A 368 -21.60 -15.75 -1.95
CA LEU A 368 -21.44 -14.80 -0.84
C LEU A 368 -22.53 -15.00 0.23
N ARG A 369 -23.80 -15.09 -0.17
CA ARG A 369 -24.94 -15.33 0.72
C ARG A 369 -24.78 -16.62 1.52
N ARG A 370 -24.38 -17.72 0.87
CA ARG A 370 -24.11 -18.99 1.56
C ARG A 370 -22.97 -18.89 2.55
N SER A 371 -21.89 -18.17 2.21
CA SER A 371 -20.78 -17.95 3.14
C SER A 371 -21.16 -17.14 4.39
N ARG A 372 -22.29 -16.40 4.33
CA ARG A 372 -22.84 -15.59 5.43
C ARG A 372 -24.04 -16.23 6.12
N GLY A 373 -24.21 -17.55 6.01
CA GLY A 373 -25.30 -18.25 6.71
C GLY A 373 -26.69 -18.00 6.11
N GLY A 374 -26.76 -17.53 4.86
CA GLY A 374 -28.01 -17.45 4.09
C GLY A 374 -28.64 -16.06 4.00
N THR A 375 -28.11 -15.05 4.70
CA THR A 375 -28.60 -13.66 4.63
C THR A 375 -27.47 -12.68 4.33
N LEU A 376 -27.81 -11.59 3.64
CA LEU A 376 -26.95 -10.44 3.42
C LEU A 376 -27.55 -9.16 4.01
N GLU A 377 -28.57 -9.27 4.86
CA GLU A 377 -29.18 -8.14 5.55
C GLU A 377 -28.17 -7.37 6.40
N VAL A 378 -28.17 -6.04 6.28
CA VAL A 378 -27.42 -5.13 7.16
C VAL A 378 -28.27 -4.85 8.40
N ARG A 379 -27.75 -5.17 9.58
CA ARG A 379 -28.44 -5.00 10.86
C ARG A 379 -27.98 -3.73 11.58
N PRO A 380 -28.77 -3.20 12.54
CA PRO A 380 -28.35 -2.06 13.35
C PRO A 380 -26.99 -2.26 14.05
N ASP A 381 -26.73 -3.48 14.54
CA ASP A 381 -25.48 -3.82 15.24
C ASP A 381 -24.25 -3.77 14.32
N ASP A 382 -24.41 -3.84 13.00
CA ASP A 382 -23.28 -3.75 12.08
C ASP A 382 -22.68 -2.32 12.01
N PHE A 383 -23.46 -1.30 12.39
CA PHE A 383 -23.02 0.10 12.47
C PHE A 383 -22.35 0.46 13.81
N VAL A 384 -22.00 -0.53 14.64
CA VAL A 384 -21.25 -0.32 15.91
C VAL A 384 -19.78 0.06 15.65
N GLY A 385 -19.25 -0.21 14.46
CA GLY A 385 -17.86 0.09 14.09
C GLY A 385 -17.44 1.53 14.42
N SER A 386 -16.19 1.68 14.84
CA SER A 386 -15.73 2.85 15.60
C SER A 386 -14.51 3.56 15.01
N SER A 387 -14.54 3.88 13.71
CA SER A 387 -13.66 4.89 13.07
C SER A 387 -14.05 5.11 11.62
N MET A 388 -13.33 6.01 10.92
CA MET A 388 -13.38 6.10 9.46
C MET A 388 -12.74 4.89 8.74
N GLY A 389 -11.95 4.08 9.44
CA GLY A 389 -11.42 2.80 8.96
C GLY A 389 -12.42 1.65 9.07
N SER A 390 -13.59 1.87 9.69
CA SER A 390 -14.65 0.87 9.76
C SER A 390 -15.18 0.50 8.38
N ARG A 391 -15.45 -0.79 8.14
CA ARG A 391 -16.05 -1.28 6.89
C ARG A 391 -17.41 -0.62 6.56
N PHE A 392 -18.09 -0.07 7.57
CA PHE A 392 -19.39 0.58 7.43
C PHE A 392 -19.32 2.11 7.21
N TYR A 393 -18.16 2.74 7.40
CA TYR A 393 -17.98 4.16 7.05
C TYR A 393 -18.19 4.45 5.55
N PRO A 394 -17.61 3.66 4.61
CA PRO A 394 -17.91 3.78 3.18
C PRO A 394 -19.39 3.64 2.84
N LEU A 395 -20.13 2.80 3.57
CA LEU A 395 -21.57 2.64 3.38
C LEU A 395 -22.32 3.91 3.80
N LEU A 396 -21.97 4.52 4.95
CA LEU A 396 -22.54 5.80 5.37
C LEU A 396 -22.26 6.91 4.32
N TYR A 397 -21.03 6.97 3.81
CA TYR A 397 -20.67 7.90 2.73
C TYR A 397 -21.48 7.63 1.45
N MET A 398 -21.56 6.37 1.02
CA MET A 398 -22.36 5.96 -0.14
C MET A 398 -23.82 6.39 0.03
N LEU A 399 -24.45 6.09 1.17
CA LEU A 399 -25.83 6.48 1.45
C LEU A 399 -26.02 7.99 1.35
N THR A 400 -25.11 8.76 1.91
CA THR A 400 -25.12 10.23 1.84
C THR A 400 -25.14 10.72 0.38
N ARG A 401 -24.37 10.09 -0.50
CA ARG A 401 -24.25 10.46 -1.91
C ARG A 401 -25.44 10.00 -2.74
N VAL A 402 -25.90 8.76 -2.57
CA VAL A 402 -26.98 8.18 -3.38
C VAL A 402 -28.36 8.73 -3.00
N HIS A 403 -28.61 8.97 -1.72
CA HIS A 403 -29.85 9.61 -1.24
C HIS A 403 -29.80 11.15 -1.34
N LYS A 404 -28.67 11.73 -1.78
CA LYS A 404 -28.49 13.18 -1.91
C LYS A 404 -28.80 13.92 -0.60
N ALA A 405 -28.27 13.38 0.49
CA ALA A 405 -28.41 13.94 1.83
C ALA A 405 -28.08 15.44 1.84
N GLN A 406 -28.77 16.21 2.68
CA GLN A 406 -28.67 17.66 2.68
C GLN A 406 -27.68 18.15 3.74
N ASP A 407 -26.95 19.21 3.39
CA ASP A 407 -26.12 19.94 4.34
C ASP A 407 -26.98 20.54 5.45
N LEU A 408 -26.63 20.32 6.71
CA LEU A 408 -27.46 20.73 7.84
C LEU A 408 -27.60 22.25 7.99
N GLY A 409 -26.67 23.04 7.44
CA GLY A 409 -26.71 24.50 7.56
C GLY A 409 -27.44 25.19 6.41
N SER A 410 -27.29 24.67 5.18
CA SER A 410 -27.85 25.26 3.96
C SER A 410 -29.09 24.55 3.40
N GLY A 411 -29.34 23.30 3.81
CA GLY A 411 -30.40 22.45 3.25
C GLY A 411 -30.14 22.00 1.81
N VAL A 412 -28.95 22.28 1.26
CA VAL A 412 -28.58 21.94 -0.11
C VAL A 412 -28.03 20.51 -0.16
N PRO A 413 -28.35 19.70 -1.18
CA PRO A 413 -27.79 18.36 -1.33
C PRO A 413 -26.26 18.34 -1.38
N LEU A 414 -25.65 17.46 -0.60
CA LEU A 414 -24.21 17.15 -0.49
C LEU A 414 -23.73 16.33 -1.71
N ARG A 415 -23.88 16.92 -2.89
CA ARG A 415 -23.52 16.30 -4.16
C ARG A 415 -22.04 16.49 -4.51
N ASP A 416 -21.58 15.68 -5.46
CA ASP A 416 -20.26 15.85 -6.07
C ASP A 416 -20.10 17.22 -6.76
N GLY A 417 -18.88 17.74 -6.77
CA GLY A 417 -18.51 18.93 -7.53
C GLY A 417 -19.08 20.25 -7.03
N MET A 418 -19.32 20.40 -5.72
CA MET A 418 -19.66 21.71 -5.16
C MET A 418 -18.49 22.69 -5.32
N LEU A 419 -18.77 23.85 -5.93
CA LEU A 419 -17.73 24.85 -6.26
C LEU A 419 -17.41 25.73 -5.06
N GLY A 420 -16.12 25.94 -4.80
CA GLY A 420 -15.61 26.84 -3.75
C GLY A 420 -15.08 26.11 -2.52
N ARG A 421 -13.97 26.60 -1.95
CA ARG A 421 -13.24 25.94 -0.86
C ARG A 421 -14.13 25.58 0.35
N LEU A 422 -15.04 26.49 0.70
CA LEU A 422 -15.97 26.35 1.83
C LEU A 422 -17.08 25.31 1.60
N ASN A 423 -17.24 24.80 0.38
CA ASN A 423 -18.21 23.76 0.05
C ASN A 423 -17.58 22.36 -0.02
N SER A 424 -16.32 22.22 0.40
CA SER A 424 -15.71 20.90 0.58
C SER A 424 -16.48 20.10 1.63
N LEU A 425 -16.64 18.80 1.37
CA LEU A 425 -17.33 17.88 2.27
C LEU A 425 -16.44 17.57 3.49
N GLN A 426 -17.04 17.61 4.67
CA GLN A 426 -16.39 17.39 5.96
C GLN A 426 -17.15 16.32 6.74
N VAL A 427 -16.42 15.44 7.41
CA VAL A 427 -16.99 14.57 8.45
C VAL A 427 -17.20 15.41 9.71
N HIS A 428 -18.38 15.31 10.30
CA HIS A 428 -18.75 15.97 11.55
C HIS A 428 -19.25 14.94 12.55
N HIS A 429 -18.73 14.99 13.78
CA HIS A 429 -19.30 14.27 14.91
C HIS A 429 -20.53 15.01 15.39
N ILE A 430 -21.71 14.40 15.22
CA ILE A 430 -22.98 14.98 15.67
C ILE A 430 -22.85 15.36 17.14
N PHE A 431 -22.42 14.42 17.99
CA PHE A 431 -22.02 14.71 19.36
C PHE A 431 -20.52 15.02 19.38
N PRO A 432 -20.10 16.27 19.68
CA PRO A 432 -18.70 16.67 19.60
C PRO A 432 -17.81 15.86 20.54
N LYS A 433 -16.62 15.46 20.08
CA LYS A 433 -15.67 14.64 20.86
C LYS A 433 -15.39 15.21 22.25
N ALA A 434 -15.16 16.52 22.36
CA ALA A 434 -14.85 17.18 23.62
C ALA A 434 -15.96 16.99 24.66
N ARG A 435 -17.23 17.10 24.24
CA ARG A 435 -18.40 16.93 25.11
C ARG A 435 -18.52 15.49 25.59
N LEU A 436 -18.34 14.53 24.69
CA LEU A 436 -18.40 13.12 25.03
C LEU A 436 -17.28 12.71 26.01
N ARG A 437 -16.06 13.24 25.84
CA ARG A 437 -14.95 13.02 26.77
C ARG A 437 -15.26 13.56 28.17
N GLU A 438 -15.85 14.75 28.26
CA GLU A 438 -16.27 15.34 29.56
C GLU A 438 -17.29 14.44 30.30
N HIS A 439 -18.08 13.66 29.57
CA HIS A 439 -19.09 12.75 30.11
C HIS A 439 -18.59 11.30 30.28
N GLY A 440 -17.29 11.05 30.04
CA GLY A 440 -16.67 9.76 30.31
C GLY A 440 -16.86 8.69 29.23
N TYR A 441 -17.35 9.06 28.04
CA TYR A 441 -17.43 8.13 26.91
C TYR A 441 -16.03 7.80 26.37
N ASN A 442 -15.84 6.54 26.00
CA ASN A 442 -14.55 6.06 25.50
C ASN A 442 -14.33 6.41 24.02
N ARG A 443 -13.11 6.20 23.51
CA ARG A 443 -12.71 6.54 22.13
C ARG A 443 -13.56 5.81 21.08
N ALA A 444 -13.93 4.56 21.32
CA ALA A 444 -14.73 3.77 20.38
C ALA A 444 -16.17 4.30 20.30
N GLU A 445 -16.78 4.64 21.43
CA GLU A 445 -18.11 5.27 21.50
C GLU A 445 -18.12 6.63 20.82
N ILE A 446 -17.09 7.45 21.05
CA ILE A 446 -16.95 8.79 20.46
C ILE A 446 -16.87 8.72 18.94
N ASN A 447 -16.08 7.77 18.42
CA ASN A 447 -15.80 7.61 16.99
C ASN A 447 -16.72 6.58 16.33
N ALA A 448 -17.87 6.26 16.92
CA ALA A 448 -18.88 5.41 16.31
C ALA A 448 -19.31 5.97 14.95
N VAL A 449 -19.41 5.12 13.92
CA VAL A 449 -19.87 5.52 12.57
C VAL A 449 -21.24 6.19 12.66
N ALA A 450 -22.13 5.71 13.54
CA ALA A 450 -23.43 6.30 13.80
C ALA A 450 -23.39 7.67 14.51
N ASN A 451 -22.21 8.18 14.90
CA ASN A 451 -22.02 9.56 15.35
C ASN A 451 -21.55 10.49 14.22
N PHE A 452 -21.24 9.97 13.03
CA PHE A 452 -20.76 10.78 11.92
C PHE A 452 -21.90 11.28 11.04
N CYS A 453 -21.81 12.53 10.60
CA CYS A 453 -22.61 13.08 9.52
C CYS A 453 -21.70 13.88 8.59
N PHE A 454 -22.22 14.32 7.44
CA PHE A 454 -21.44 15.08 6.48
C PHE A 454 -21.98 16.50 6.36
N LEU A 455 -21.06 17.46 6.37
CA LEU A 455 -21.37 18.89 6.26
C LEU A 455 -20.46 19.53 5.21
N THR A 456 -20.88 20.68 4.68
CA THR A 456 -19.95 21.59 4.04
C THR A 456 -18.98 22.19 5.07
N GLN A 457 -17.79 22.59 4.63
CA GLN A 457 -16.82 23.25 5.50
C GLN A 457 -17.39 24.52 6.18
N ASP A 458 -18.19 25.33 5.47
CA ASP A 458 -18.88 26.48 6.05
C ASP A 458 -19.81 26.07 7.20
N THR A 459 -20.67 25.07 6.97
CA THR A 459 -21.58 24.56 8.00
C THR A 459 -20.82 23.97 9.17
N ASN A 460 -19.77 23.19 8.92
CA ASN A 460 -18.98 22.59 9.99
C ASN A 460 -18.32 23.64 10.88
N LEU A 461 -17.80 24.74 10.30
CA LEU A 461 -17.25 25.86 11.06
C LEU A 461 -18.30 26.60 11.90
N ARG A 462 -19.53 26.73 11.39
CA ARG A 462 -20.63 27.40 12.10
C ARG A 462 -21.20 26.55 13.24
N VAL A 463 -21.32 25.23 13.03
CA VAL A 463 -21.80 24.30 14.06
C VAL A 463 -20.73 24.09 15.13
N GLY A 464 -19.49 23.81 14.72
CA GLY A 464 -18.36 23.60 15.64
C GLY A 464 -18.66 22.54 16.71
N ALA A 465 -18.24 22.81 17.94
CA ALA A 465 -18.44 21.91 19.09
C ALA A 465 -19.71 22.23 19.92
N ARG A 466 -20.76 22.76 19.27
CA ARG A 466 -22.04 23.07 19.93
C ARG A 466 -22.74 21.81 20.43
N ASN A 467 -23.54 21.94 21.49
CA ASN A 467 -24.32 20.82 22.02
C ASN A 467 -25.45 20.45 21.03
N PRO A 468 -25.63 19.17 20.65
CA PRO A 468 -26.71 18.72 19.77
C PRO A 468 -28.10 19.16 20.21
N ALA A 469 -28.35 19.16 21.52
CA ALA A 469 -29.60 19.64 22.10
C ALA A 469 -29.89 21.13 21.79
N ASP A 470 -28.86 21.93 21.48
CA ASP A 470 -29.01 23.35 21.14
C ASP A 470 -29.11 23.55 19.63
N TYR A 471 -28.26 22.91 18.83
CA TYR A 471 -28.14 23.24 17.40
C TYR A 471 -29.04 22.39 16.49
N LEU A 472 -29.40 21.16 16.86
CA LEU A 472 -30.31 20.33 16.07
C LEU A 472 -31.73 20.93 15.97
N PRO A 473 -32.36 21.47 17.05
CA PRO A 473 -33.65 22.15 16.93
C PRO A 473 -33.61 23.36 15.98
N GLU A 474 -32.51 24.11 15.97
CA GLU A 474 -32.33 25.25 15.06
C GLU A 474 -32.32 24.81 13.59
N ILE A 475 -31.71 23.66 13.30
CA ILE A 475 -31.66 23.08 11.95
C ILE A 475 -33.06 22.68 11.50
N THR A 476 -33.85 22.02 12.36
CA THR A 476 -35.23 21.64 12.03
C THR A 476 -36.07 22.84 11.53
N MET A 477 -35.82 24.03 12.10
CA MET A 477 -36.50 25.26 11.68
C MET A 477 -35.92 25.88 10.40
N ARG A 478 -34.59 25.85 10.23
CA ARG A 478 -33.90 26.56 9.13
C ARG A 478 -33.80 25.75 7.84
N ALA A 479 -33.69 24.43 7.95
CA ALA A 479 -33.55 23.50 6.83
C ALA A 479 -34.43 22.25 7.09
N PRO A 480 -35.76 22.37 6.94
CA PRO A 480 -36.67 21.23 7.14
C PRO A 480 -36.31 20.06 6.24
N GLY A 481 -36.22 18.85 6.79
CA GLY A 481 -35.84 17.64 6.06
C GLY A 481 -34.33 17.33 6.08
N ALA A 482 -33.48 18.28 6.51
CA ALA A 482 -32.03 18.07 6.49
C ALA A 482 -31.56 17.03 7.51
N LEU A 483 -32.14 17.01 8.71
CA LEU A 483 -31.83 16.04 9.76
C LEU A 483 -32.23 14.62 9.33
N GLU A 484 -33.43 14.47 8.79
CA GLU A 484 -33.99 13.22 8.30
C GLU A 484 -33.17 12.68 7.12
N SER A 485 -32.72 13.57 6.23
CA SER A 485 -31.86 13.20 5.09
C SER A 485 -30.49 12.64 5.48
N GLN A 486 -30.09 12.82 6.75
CA GLN A 486 -28.87 12.26 7.33
C GLN A 486 -29.15 11.23 8.43
N TRP A 487 -30.37 10.70 8.47
CA TRP A 487 -30.83 9.66 9.40
C TRP A 487 -30.63 10.05 10.88
N ILE A 488 -30.81 11.32 11.21
CA ILE A 488 -30.77 11.79 12.60
C ILE A 488 -32.15 11.51 13.23
N PRO A 489 -32.22 10.77 14.36
CA PRO A 489 -33.47 10.54 15.08
C PRO A 489 -34.14 11.86 15.45
N MET A 490 -35.46 11.94 15.25
CA MET A 490 -36.21 13.20 15.41
C MET A 490 -36.80 13.41 16.82
N ASP A 491 -36.54 12.50 17.76
CA ASP A 491 -36.91 12.66 19.17
C ASP A 491 -35.91 13.61 19.87
N PRO A 492 -36.33 14.81 20.32
CA PRO A 492 -35.44 15.77 20.95
C PRO A 492 -34.81 15.28 22.26
N GLU A 493 -35.40 14.31 22.96
CA GLU A 493 -34.78 13.74 24.16
C GLU A 493 -33.49 13.00 23.80
N LEU A 494 -33.40 12.38 22.62
CA LEU A 494 -32.19 11.71 22.13
C LEU A 494 -31.05 12.67 21.80
N TRP A 495 -31.30 13.98 21.70
CA TRP A 495 -30.25 14.96 21.37
C TRP A 495 -29.42 15.39 22.59
N ARG A 496 -29.77 14.90 23.78
CA ARG A 496 -29.04 15.17 25.02
C ARG A 496 -27.85 14.24 25.17
N VAL A 497 -26.74 14.75 25.69
CA VAL A 497 -25.49 14.00 25.84
C VAL A 497 -25.68 12.77 26.73
N GLU A 498 -26.55 12.87 27.74
CA GLU A 498 -26.89 11.78 28.65
C GLU A 498 -27.57 10.59 27.95
N ASN A 499 -28.25 10.85 26.83
CA ASN A 499 -28.97 9.85 26.03
C ASN A 499 -28.17 9.42 24.79
N TYR A 500 -26.86 9.70 24.75
CA TYR A 500 -26.01 9.39 23.60
C TYR A 500 -26.04 7.90 23.16
N PRO A 501 -26.02 6.91 24.06
CA PRO A 501 -26.15 5.50 23.66
C PRO A 501 -27.47 5.19 22.95
N ASP A 502 -28.58 5.76 23.44
CA ASP A 502 -29.91 5.58 22.87
C ASP A 502 -30.03 6.30 21.51
N PHE A 503 -29.41 7.47 21.38
CA PHE A 503 -29.28 8.16 20.09
C PHE A 503 -28.57 7.28 19.06
N LEU A 504 -27.42 6.70 19.42
CA LEU A 504 -26.68 5.83 18.53
C LEU A 504 -27.53 4.61 18.13
N ALA A 505 -28.25 4.00 19.07
CA ALA A 505 -29.11 2.85 18.78
C ALA A 505 -30.22 3.21 17.77
N ALA A 506 -30.97 4.29 18.02
CA ALA A 506 -32.03 4.75 17.12
C ALA A 506 -31.49 5.14 15.74
N ARG A 507 -30.31 5.77 15.68
CA ARG A 507 -29.67 6.13 14.41
C ARG A 507 -29.20 4.91 13.62
N ARG A 508 -28.67 3.87 14.30
CA ARG A 508 -28.28 2.61 13.67
C ARG A 508 -29.47 1.90 13.02
N GLU A 509 -30.65 1.93 13.64
CA GLU A 509 -31.88 1.41 13.03
C GLU A 509 -32.21 2.13 11.72
N LEU A 510 -32.23 3.46 11.73
CA LEU A 510 -32.51 4.27 10.54
C LEU A 510 -31.49 4.04 9.41
N LEU A 511 -30.20 3.95 9.75
CA LEU A 511 -29.12 3.67 8.79
C LEU A 511 -29.22 2.27 8.21
N SER A 512 -29.54 1.26 9.02
CA SER A 512 -29.71 -0.12 8.56
C SER A 512 -30.89 -0.27 7.60
N TYR A 513 -32.01 0.41 7.88
CA TYR A 513 -33.15 0.46 6.96
C TYR A 513 -32.76 1.08 5.62
N ALA A 514 -32.11 2.24 5.64
CA ALA A 514 -31.70 2.92 4.41
C ALA A 514 -30.65 2.13 3.61
N ALA A 515 -29.73 1.44 4.30
CA ALA A 515 -28.77 0.55 3.68
C ALA A 515 -29.46 -0.58 2.91
N ASN A 516 -30.39 -1.30 3.56
CA ASN A 516 -31.09 -2.41 2.93
C ASN A 516 -31.99 -1.94 1.79
N ASP A 517 -32.74 -0.84 1.96
CA ASP A 517 -33.57 -0.25 0.91
C ASP A 517 -32.75 0.04 -0.35
N PHE A 518 -31.61 0.73 -0.20
CA PHE A 518 -30.73 1.00 -1.33
C PHE A 518 -30.12 -0.27 -1.94
N LEU A 519 -29.66 -1.21 -1.12
CA LEU A 519 -29.07 -2.47 -1.58
C LEU A 519 -30.09 -3.33 -2.35
N GLU A 520 -31.36 -3.36 -1.93
CA GLU A 520 -32.44 -4.02 -2.67
C GLU A 520 -32.62 -3.40 -4.06
N THR A 521 -32.53 -2.06 -4.20
CA THR A 521 -32.59 -1.42 -5.54
C THR A 521 -31.45 -1.84 -6.46
N LEU A 522 -30.28 -2.21 -5.91
CA LEU A 522 -29.17 -2.73 -6.70
C LEU A 522 -29.39 -4.19 -7.11
N HIS A 523 -30.00 -5.00 -6.24
CA HIS A 523 -30.26 -6.42 -6.49
C HIS A 523 -31.42 -6.64 -7.47
N ASP A 524 -32.56 -5.98 -7.25
CA ASP A 524 -33.79 -6.23 -8.00
C ASP A 524 -34.01 -5.23 -9.15
N GLY A 525 -33.15 -4.22 -9.25
CA GLY A 525 -33.38 -3.04 -10.09
C GLY A 525 -34.30 -2.04 -9.39
N PRO A 526 -34.47 -0.82 -9.92
CA PRO A 526 -35.32 0.17 -9.28
C PRO A 526 -36.75 -0.36 -9.14
N ALA A 527 -37.33 -0.26 -7.93
CA ALA A 527 -38.78 -0.16 -7.81
C ALA A 527 -39.26 1.00 -8.72
N PRO A 528 -40.46 0.94 -9.32
CA PRO A 528 -40.87 1.92 -10.32
C PRO A 528 -40.94 3.32 -9.71
N VAL A 529 -39.86 4.08 -9.86
CA VAL A 529 -39.76 5.50 -9.55
C VAL A 529 -38.89 6.12 -10.64
N ASP A 530 -39.43 7.16 -11.27
CA ASP A 530 -38.94 7.74 -12.52
C ASP A 530 -37.45 8.09 -12.53
N LEU A 531 -36.73 7.51 -13.49
CA LEU A 531 -35.34 7.83 -13.80
C LEU A 531 -35.26 9.16 -14.55
N VAL A 532 -34.69 10.18 -13.93
CA VAL A 532 -34.21 11.38 -14.66
C VAL A 532 -32.87 11.03 -15.32
N PRO A 533 -32.68 11.27 -16.63
CA PRO A 533 -31.44 10.91 -17.31
C PRO A 533 -30.27 11.76 -16.83
N SER A 534 -29.18 11.13 -16.42
CA SER A 534 -27.94 11.80 -16.04
C SER A 534 -26.90 11.68 -17.15
N THR A 535 -26.72 12.77 -17.90
CA THR A 535 -25.48 13.05 -18.63
C THR A 535 -24.55 13.79 -17.67
N ARG A 536 -23.51 13.12 -17.15
CA ARG A 536 -22.43 13.83 -16.44
C ARG A 536 -21.05 13.31 -16.83
N SER A 537 -20.22 14.28 -17.19
CA SER A 537 -18.79 14.20 -17.46
C SER A 537 -18.02 13.99 -16.14
N ALA A 538 -16.89 13.30 -16.21
CA ALA A 538 -15.97 13.10 -15.10
C ALA A 538 -15.47 14.46 -14.56
N LEU A 539 -15.77 14.74 -13.29
CA LEU A 539 -15.28 15.91 -12.57
C LEU A 539 -14.16 15.48 -11.59
N PRO A 540 -13.28 16.41 -11.19
CA PRO A 540 -12.14 16.10 -10.33
C PRO A 540 -12.58 15.56 -8.96
N PRO A 541 -11.75 14.70 -8.33
CA PRO A 541 -12.07 14.06 -7.06
C PRO A 541 -12.40 15.08 -5.98
N THR A 542 -13.52 14.88 -5.27
CA THR A 542 -13.88 15.69 -4.10
C THR A 542 -13.10 15.18 -2.90
N ALA A 543 -12.05 15.90 -2.48
CA ALA A 543 -11.33 15.57 -1.26
C ALA A 543 -12.23 15.85 -0.04
N VAL A 544 -12.68 14.79 0.64
CA VAL A 544 -13.27 14.90 1.98
C VAL A 544 -12.14 15.24 2.93
N ALA A 545 -12.20 16.45 3.50
CA ALA A 545 -11.28 16.85 4.54
C ALA A 545 -11.88 16.46 5.91
N VAL A 546 -10.99 16.09 6.83
CA VAL A 546 -11.33 15.87 8.23
C VAL A 546 -10.80 17.10 8.95
N THR A 547 -11.71 17.89 9.54
CA THR A 547 -11.36 19.14 10.25
C THR A 547 -11.13 18.91 11.75
N GLU A 548 -11.35 17.69 12.22
CA GLU A 548 -11.10 17.26 13.58
C GLU A 548 -9.76 16.52 13.74
N PRO A 549 -9.16 16.55 14.94
CA PRO A 549 -7.89 15.87 15.22
C PRO A 549 -7.93 14.40 14.78
N SER A 550 -6.95 14.03 13.95
CA SER A 550 -6.69 12.66 13.50
C SER A 550 -6.11 11.81 14.64
N ALA A 551 -5.93 10.48 14.47
CA ALA A 551 -5.15 9.68 15.42
C ALA A 551 -3.82 10.34 15.83
N VAL A 552 -3.16 11.01 14.88
CA VAL A 552 -1.88 11.72 15.07
C VAL A 552 -1.99 12.85 16.10
N ASP A 553 -3.15 13.49 16.17
CA ASP A 553 -3.46 14.58 17.08
C ASP A 553 -4.06 14.08 18.42
N GLU A 554 -4.72 12.92 18.40
CA GLU A 554 -5.36 12.31 19.58
C GLU A 554 -4.40 11.53 20.47
N VAL A 555 -3.41 10.84 19.88
CA VAL A 555 -2.48 9.99 20.62
C VAL A 555 -1.23 10.79 21.00
N PRO A 556 -0.97 11.00 22.31
CA PRO A 556 0.17 11.76 22.76
C PRO A 556 1.50 11.22 22.22
N GLY A 557 2.25 12.08 21.53
CA GLY A 557 3.57 11.75 20.98
C GLY A 557 3.57 11.00 19.64
N LEU A 558 2.40 10.67 19.06
CA LEU A 558 2.33 9.92 17.80
C LEU A 558 2.94 10.70 16.63
N ALA A 559 2.64 12.00 16.49
CA ALA A 559 3.22 12.83 15.43
C ALA A 559 4.76 12.83 15.44
N ALA A 560 5.36 12.98 16.62
CA ALA A 560 6.81 12.98 16.80
C ALA A 560 7.41 11.61 16.48
N LEU A 561 6.75 10.52 16.92
CA LEU A 561 7.16 9.16 16.60
C LEU A 561 7.15 8.91 15.08
N LEU A 562 6.08 9.31 14.38
CA LEU A 562 5.98 9.10 12.93
C LEU A 562 7.05 9.90 12.17
N GLY A 563 7.38 11.10 12.63
CA GLY A 563 8.51 11.88 12.12
C GLY A 563 9.85 11.16 12.32
N GLU A 564 10.12 10.68 13.53
CA GLU A 564 11.34 9.92 13.87
C GLU A 564 11.47 8.64 13.01
N LEU A 565 10.36 7.92 12.82
CA LEU A 565 10.32 6.72 11.99
C LEU A 565 10.58 7.04 10.51
N ALA A 566 9.96 8.08 9.97
CA ALA A 566 10.13 8.47 8.58
C ALA A 566 11.55 8.96 8.28
N GLU A 567 12.16 9.77 9.15
CA GLU A 567 13.55 10.21 9.03
C GLU A 567 14.55 9.05 9.08
N ALA A 568 14.23 8.03 9.87
CA ALA A 568 15.02 6.80 9.97
C ALA A 568 14.71 5.77 8.86
N GLY A 569 13.79 6.07 7.94
CA GLY A 569 13.46 5.22 6.79
C GLY A 569 12.60 4.00 7.11
N PHE A 570 11.88 4.00 8.24
CA PHE A 570 10.91 2.95 8.57
C PHE A 570 9.60 3.12 7.77
N ALA A 571 8.81 2.04 7.71
CA ALA A 571 7.54 2.02 7.00
C ALA A 571 6.51 2.98 7.62
N HIS A 572 5.61 3.52 6.77
CA HIS A 572 4.48 4.31 7.24
C HIS A 572 3.33 3.40 7.70
N PRO A 573 2.64 3.75 8.80
CA PRO A 573 1.48 2.99 9.25
C PRO A 573 0.22 3.32 8.44
N GLU A 574 -0.74 2.40 8.52
CA GLU A 574 -2.15 2.70 8.34
C GLU A 574 -2.70 3.35 9.62
N LEU A 575 -3.28 4.54 9.51
CA LEU A 575 -3.84 5.28 10.64
C LEU A 575 -5.33 5.01 10.80
N ASP A 576 -5.80 4.92 12.04
CA ASP A 576 -7.22 4.66 12.38
C ASP A 576 -7.80 3.41 11.67
N SER A 577 -6.96 2.38 11.50
CA SER A 577 -7.24 1.18 10.71
C SER A 577 -7.73 0.02 11.57
N GLU A 578 -8.65 -0.80 11.04
CA GLU A 578 -9.08 -2.06 11.67
C GLU A 578 -7.93 -3.07 11.66
N VAL A 579 -7.64 -3.65 12.82
CA VAL A 579 -6.78 -4.83 12.94
C VAL A 579 -7.67 -6.06 12.95
N ILE A 580 -7.38 -6.99 12.05
CA ILE A 580 -8.26 -8.12 11.74
C ILE A 580 -7.62 -9.42 12.27
N ASP A 581 -8.42 -10.35 12.80
CA ASP A 581 -7.94 -11.70 13.07
C ASP A 581 -7.73 -12.41 11.72
N PRO A 582 -6.50 -12.80 11.36
CA PRO A 582 -6.21 -13.40 10.07
C PRO A 582 -6.91 -14.74 9.83
N ARG A 583 -7.40 -15.42 10.89
CA ARG A 583 -8.10 -16.70 10.82
C ARG A 583 -9.60 -16.53 10.54
N SER A 584 -10.26 -15.59 11.22
CA SER A 584 -11.71 -15.38 11.10
C SER A 584 -12.07 -14.28 10.09
N GLY A 585 -11.18 -13.33 9.82
CA GLY A 585 -11.47 -12.14 9.02
C GLY A 585 -12.30 -11.09 9.76
N GLU A 586 -12.57 -11.29 11.05
CA GLU A 586 -13.30 -10.35 11.91
C GLU A 586 -12.36 -9.27 12.45
N ALA A 587 -12.88 -8.05 12.60
CA ALA A 587 -12.13 -6.96 13.22
C ALA A 587 -11.94 -7.27 14.72
N ILE A 588 -10.68 -7.28 15.17
CA ILE A 588 -10.31 -7.41 16.58
C ILE A 588 -10.47 -6.05 17.25
N THR A 589 -9.79 -5.03 16.72
CA THR A 589 -9.81 -3.67 17.29
C THR A 589 -9.50 -2.63 16.21
N ILE A 590 -9.53 -1.35 16.57
CA ILE A 590 -9.13 -0.25 15.69
C ILE A 590 -7.86 0.40 16.24
N ALA A 591 -6.77 0.28 15.50
CA ALA A 591 -5.48 0.82 15.89
C ALA A 591 -5.37 2.30 15.55
N ALA A 592 -4.73 3.07 16.42
CA ALA A 592 -4.33 4.44 16.10
C ALA A 592 -3.27 4.47 14.98
N ALA A 593 -2.35 3.50 15.00
CA ALA A 593 -1.40 3.26 13.92
C ALA A 593 -1.12 1.76 13.79
N TYR A 594 -1.18 1.23 12.57
CA TYR A 594 -1.02 -0.18 12.27
C TYR A 594 0.01 -0.38 11.16
N TRP A 595 1.02 -1.20 11.43
CA TRP A 595 2.02 -1.65 10.46
C TRP A 595 1.77 -3.13 10.14
N PRO A 596 0.98 -3.46 9.10
CA PRO A 596 0.63 -4.85 8.77
C PRO A 596 1.83 -5.73 8.41
N HIS A 597 2.97 -5.12 8.07
CA HIS A 597 4.21 -5.81 7.70
C HIS A 597 5.36 -5.47 8.66
N GLY A 598 5.05 -4.91 9.83
CA GLY A 598 6.02 -4.45 10.81
C GLY A 598 6.67 -3.09 10.47
N LEU A 599 7.51 -2.59 11.39
CA LEU A 599 8.15 -1.27 11.27
C LEU A 599 9.21 -1.24 10.16
N GLN A 600 9.98 -2.33 10.05
CA GLN A 600 10.82 -2.60 8.90
C GLN A 600 10.09 -3.64 8.08
N GLU A 601 9.60 -3.18 6.94
CA GLU A 601 9.38 -4.02 5.80
C GLU A 601 10.56 -5.01 5.70
N GLU A 602 10.29 -6.33 5.66
CA GLU A 602 11.24 -7.48 5.61
C GLU A 602 11.40 -8.29 6.92
N VAL A 603 11.45 -7.67 8.10
CA VAL A 603 11.92 -8.35 9.34
C VAL A 603 10.92 -8.28 10.50
N GLY A 604 9.89 -7.43 10.37
CA GLY A 604 8.99 -7.10 11.48
C GLY A 604 7.75 -7.98 11.58
N THR A 605 7.48 -8.48 12.79
CA THR A 605 6.13 -8.85 13.21
C THR A 605 5.18 -7.66 13.01
N PRO A 606 3.92 -7.83 12.55
CA PRO A 606 3.01 -6.71 12.41
C PRO A 606 2.88 -5.95 13.73
N VAL A 607 2.96 -4.62 13.66
CA VAL A 607 2.99 -3.75 14.84
C VAL A 607 1.68 -2.98 14.95
N VAL A 608 1.08 -3.01 16.12
CA VAL A 608 -0.21 -2.36 16.41
C VAL A 608 0.00 -1.36 17.54
N LEU A 609 -0.32 -0.08 17.29
CA LEU A 609 -0.45 0.93 18.33
C LEU A 609 -1.94 1.13 18.64
N ALA A 610 -2.41 0.53 19.72
CA ALA A 610 -3.80 0.61 20.18
C ALA A 610 -3.83 1.10 21.63
N THR A 611 -4.34 2.32 21.85
CA THR A 611 -4.30 2.99 23.16
C THR A 611 -5.24 2.38 24.19
N ASP A 612 -6.37 1.83 23.74
CA ASP A 612 -7.49 1.45 24.59
C ASP A 612 -8.05 0.06 24.21
N THR A 613 -7.27 -1.00 24.41
CA THR A 613 -7.74 -2.38 24.17
C THR A 613 -8.44 -2.96 25.41
N THR A 614 -9.56 -3.65 25.20
CA THR A 614 -10.18 -4.51 26.20
C THR A 614 -9.35 -5.77 26.43
N PRO A 615 -9.50 -6.49 27.56
CA PRO A 615 -8.78 -7.74 27.79
C PRO A 615 -9.00 -8.80 26.70
N ALA A 616 -10.21 -8.87 26.14
CA ALA A 616 -10.53 -9.79 25.05
C ALA A 616 -9.84 -9.40 23.73
N GLU A 617 -9.79 -8.11 23.40
CA GLU A 617 -9.05 -7.62 22.22
C GLU A 617 -7.55 -7.85 22.37
N GLN A 618 -7.00 -7.62 23.57
CA GLN A 618 -5.59 -7.87 23.86
C GLN A 618 -5.23 -9.34 23.64
N GLU A 619 -6.02 -10.27 24.19
CA GLU A 619 -5.82 -11.71 24.02
C GLU A 619 -5.92 -12.12 22.55
N ALA A 620 -6.88 -11.57 21.79
CA ALA A 620 -7.05 -11.85 20.37
C ALA A 620 -5.87 -11.33 19.51
N LEU A 621 -5.34 -10.15 19.84
CA LEU A 621 -4.15 -9.59 19.17
C LEU A 621 -2.91 -10.45 19.44
N GLU A 622 -2.67 -10.82 20.70
CA GLU A 622 -1.54 -11.67 21.09
C GLU A 622 -1.63 -13.07 20.47
N ALA A 623 -2.83 -13.66 20.44
CA ALA A 623 -3.08 -14.96 19.80
C ALA A 623 -2.93 -14.95 18.28
N SER A 624 -2.88 -13.76 17.67
CA SER A 624 -2.69 -13.55 16.22
C SER A 624 -1.27 -13.06 15.87
N ASP A 625 -0.32 -13.21 16.81
CA ASP A 625 1.08 -12.80 16.67
C ASP A 625 1.28 -11.31 16.37
N TYR A 626 0.36 -10.43 16.79
CA TYR A 626 0.56 -8.98 16.70
C TYR A 626 1.48 -8.46 17.80
N ARG A 627 2.40 -7.54 17.47
CA ARG A 627 3.19 -6.82 18.46
C ARG A 627 2.47 -5.53 18.85
N VAL A 628 1.86 -5.52 20.04
CA VAL A 628 0.98 -4.45 20.50
C VAL A 628 1.72 -3.46 21.39
N PHE A 629 1.46 -2.17 21.17
CA PHE A 629 1.91 -1.06 22.01
C PHE A 629 0.71 -0.19 22.40
N HIS A 630 0.71 0.31 23.63
CA HIS A 630 -0.35 1.17 24.16
C HIS A 630 0.04 2.65 24.24
N SER A 631 1.27 3.01 23.85
CA SER A 631 1.72 4.41 23.79
C SER A 631 2.82 4.61 22.75
N ALA A 632 2.88 5.81 22.18
CA ALA A 632 3.93 6.19 21.24
C ALA A 632 5.33 6.15 21.87
N ASP A 633 5.44 6.45 23.17
CA ASP A 633 6.70 6.36 23.92
C ASP A 633 7.23 4.92 24.02
N ALA A 634 6.35 3.95 24.32
CA ALA A 634 6.74 2.55 24.38
C ALA A 634 7.25 2.03 23.03
N LEU A 635 6.60 2.45 21.94
CA LEU A 635 7.02 2.12 20.58
C LEU A 635 8.34 2.82 20.19
N SER A 636 8.52 4.10 20.54
CA SER A 636 9.78 4.83 20.31
C SER A 636 10.97 4.17 21.00
N ARG A 637 10.81 3.77 22.28
CA ARG A 637 11.86 3.05 23.03
C ARG A 637 12.23 1.72 22.37
N TYR A 638 11.23 0.97 21.91
CA TYR A 638 11.46 -0.27 21.17
C TYR A 638 12.28 -0.05 19.90
N VAL A 639 11.95 1.00 19.13
CA VAL A 639 12.66 1.36 17.89
C VAL A 639 14.11 1.76 18.16
N ARG A 640 14.37 2.55 19.20
CA ARG A 640 15.74 2.98 19.55
C ARG A 640 16.60 1.79 19.94
N ASN A 641 16.07 0.87 20.76
CA ASN A 641 16.78 -0.35 21.13
C ASN A 641 17.12 -1.22 19.91
N MET A 642 16.20 -1.34 18.93
CA MET A 642 16.47 -2.04 17.67
C MET A 642 17.65 -1.42 16.88
N ARG A 643 17.83 -0.10 16.93
CA ARG A 643 18.90 0.62 16.21
C ARG A 643 20.25 0.47 16.90
N ASP A 644 20.27 0.48 18.22
CA ASP A 644 21.49 0.34 19.01
C ASP A 644 22.09 -1.09 18.89
N GLU A 645 21.23 -2.11 18.83
CA GLU A 645 21.67 -3.50 18.59
C GLU A 645 22.29 -3.70 17.19
N HIS A 646 21.84 -2.95 16.18
CA HIS A 646 22.41 -2.99 14.81
C HIS A 646 23.72 -2.22 14.65
N THR A 647 24.08 -1.34 15.58
CA THR A 647 25.35 -0.60 15.55
C THR A 647 26.46 -1.29 16.35
N ALA A 648 26.09 -2.25 17.21
CA ALA A 648 27.03 -3.06 17.99
C ALA A 648 27.45 -4.38 17.30
N ALA A 649 26.74 -4.80 16.26
CA ALA A 649 27.07 -5.95 15.39
C ALA A 649 27.77 -5.49 14.11
#